data_AF-A0A847BJZ7-F1
#
_entry.id   AF-A0A847BJZ7-F1
#
_cell.length_a   1.000
_cell.length_b   1.000
_cell.length_c   1.000
_cell.angle_alpha   90.00
_cell.angle_beta   90.00
_cell.angle_gamma   90.00
#
_symmetry.space_group_name_H-M   'P 1'
#
loop_
_entity.id
_entity.type
_entity.pdbx_description
1 polymer ?
#
loop_
_entity_poly.entity_id
_entity_poly.type
_entity_poly.pdbx_seq_one_letter_code
_entity_poly.pdbx_strand_id
1 'polypeptide(L)'
;MKNFDLPIEVAGIKFKNPFYVASGPTTKSLRQLQEIEKTGWAAASIKLTMDPVPYINRKPRYGLFHDRDALAFTAEKRLDMEEGLRLIESGKKALKDLILMANITYAGDDGVEGWLRMAKRFEDAGADIIELNMCCPNMSYNVELTKGEIQEGKHTGASMGSDPEIASEIAGAIKQAIKIPLFVKLTPEGGQIAKVAHALYNVGVDAVGSTANRLGIPVIDLNKPTQAIYHLQDEISMSCHSSGWLKPLAQRDTYEIRKVNGDEPVITATEGIRSWQDAVEMIMCGANLLGICGETLIQGYDIVKPIISGVKDYMKSHNYTFMDDYRSLIVPEVKSAPELTLHDGHAWLTQPKLAAPCKSACPHHVPVQAYIYYVAVGNTQKAYEILSEFSPLQEFCAYICDAPCEEACIRGSLDRPIAIKEIKKYIFKEAEKNSWSYKVPYSSKLNKKIVLKGLNINHLSTAVALCRAGYDVEIISRYQDLTQEIRQNYIEDHIPQAVVMRVLDRVREEGVVLTEGKTDGEVKAATDLEAFISEIPVATEADKQKLIVFEGNGSNLYEAMFLALEAGFTNLTLITSGPKRFTSTMVSALKGKGVEIFEGVNLGDAEINENGQIELALSLDGFEKIIYTDKFVRAGRTSSIIREIADGQNNAAQIDRKERGDESTVHTMKDDKFPVVSRKKVIARQQPSVLTEALTSSKKIDYASEVASWILEEANRCLRCGCGEGCQLCKTICTDFAPQIVASDELQINVDACVACGMCYLRCPNQIIDMICVD
;
A
#
# COMPACT_ATOMS: atom_id res chain seq x y z
N MET A 1 30.75 15.43 30.56
CA MET A 1 29.54 14.62 30.81
C MET A 1 28.34 15.49 30.46
N LYS A 2 27.43 15.05 29.58
CA LYS A 2 26.21 15.82 29.29
C LYS A 2 25.39 15.88 30.59
N ASN A 3 24.88 17.07 30.95
CA ASN A 3 24.10 17.29 32.16
C ASN A 3 22.73 16.59 32.02
N PHE A 4 22.56 15.44 32.71
CA PHE A 4 21.33 14.63 32.74
C PHE A 4 20.37 15.04 33.87
N ASP A 5 20.63 16.16 34.54
CA ASP A 5 19.78 16.63 35.63
C ASP A 5 18.56 17.37 35.07
N LEU A 6 17.40 16.96 35.55
CA LEU A 6 16.10 17.62 35.41
C LEU A 6 15.35 17.42 36.74
N PRO A 7 15.87 18.00 37.84
CA PRO A 7 15.48 17.59 39.18
C PRO A 7 14.00 17.89 39.45
N ILE A 8 13.33 16.93 40.08
CA ILE A 8 11.95 17.07 40.54
C ILE A 8 11.82 16.51 41.96
N GLU A 9 10.81 16.97 42.68
CA GLU A 9 10.45 16.44 44.00
C GLU A 9 9.03 15.89 43.96
N VAL A 10 8.87 14.64 44.38
CA VAL A 10 7.58 13.93 44.39
C VAL A 10 7.52 13.06 45.63
N ALA A 11 6.40 13.14 46.36
CA ALA A 11 6.20 12.44 47.63
C ALA A 11 7.34 12.67 48.65
N GLY A 12 7.94 13.87 48.67
CA GLY A 12 9.06 14.22 49.55
C GLY A 12 10.42 13.61 49.17
N ILE A 13 10.52 12.96 48.01
CA ILE A 13 11.78 12.40 47.48
C ILE A 13 12.28 13.24 46.32
N LYS A 14 13.57 13.57 46.33
CA LYS A 14 14.25 14.30 45.26
C LYS A 14 14.80 13.35 44.21
N PHE A 15 14.26 13.42 43.01
CA PHE A 15 14.73 12.68 41.86
C PHE A 15 15.65 13.57 41.02
N LYS A 16 16.78 13.05 40.54
CA LYS A 16 17.68 13.81 39.66
C LYS A 16 17.09 14.09 38.27
N ASN A 17 16.10 13.30 37.84
CA ASN A 17 15.28 13.47 36.65
C ASN A 17 13.97 12.67 36.79
N PRO A 18 12.92 12.89 35.98
CA PRO A 18 11.62 12.23 36.15
C PRO A 18 11.58 10.76 35.71
N PHE A 19 12.69 10.21 35.22
CA PHE A 19 12.72 8.92 34.54
C PHE A 19 13.16 7.80 35.49
N TYR A 20 12.39 6.71 35.49
CA TYR A 20 12.74 5.50 36.21
C TYR A 20 12.52 4.25 35.37
N VAL A 21 13.28 3.20 35.67
CA VAL A 21 13.02 1.89 35.06
C VAL A 21 11.88 1.23 35.82
N ALA A 22 10.75 1.03 35.13
CA ALA A 22 9.56 0.45 35.73
C ALA A 22 9.75 -1.06 36.00
N SER A 23 9.01 -1.59 36.98
CA SER A 23 9.11 -3.02 37.37
C SER A 23 8.98 -3.96 36.18
N GLY A 24 10.05 -4.71 35.90
CA GLY A 24 10.18 -5.46 34.66
C GLY A 24 11.33 -6.46 34.68
N PRO A 25 11.47 -7.30 33.65
CA PRO A 25 12.59 -8.25 33.52
C PRO A 25 13.98 -7.59 33.54
N THR A 26 14.04 -6.27 33.34
CA THR A 26 15.25 -5.44 33.35
C THR A 26 15.61 -4.90 34.74
N THR A 27 14.89 -5.28 35.81
CA THR A 27 15.15 -4.82 37.18
C THR A 27 15.23 -5.96 38.21
N LYS A 28 15.74 -7.14 37.82
CA LYS A 28 15.72 -8.37 38.64
C LYS A 28 17.06 -8.81 39.22
N SER A 29 18.12 -8.03 39.03
CA SER A 29 19.46 -8.39 39.50
C SER A 29 20.32 -7.15 39.78
N LEU A 30 21.28 -7.28 40.70
CA LEU A 30 22.19 -6.18 41.06
C LEU A 30 22.94 -5.61 39.86
N ARG A 31 23.41 -6.48 38.97
CA ARG A 31 24.11 -6.07 37.73
C ARG A 31 23.24 -5.16 36.87
N GLN A 32 21.94 -5.44 36.77
CA GLN A 32 21.03 -4.58 36.02
C GLN A 32 20.87 -3.22 36.70
N LEU A 33 20.67 -3.20 38.02
CA LEU A 33 20.57 -1.95 38.78
C LEU A 33 21.82 -1.07 38.64
N GLN A 34 23.01 -1.66 38.60
CA GLN A 34 24.27 -0.95 38.36
C GLN A 34 24.33 -0.31 36.96
N GLU A 35 23.86 -1.01 35.92
CA GLU A 35 23.77 -0.41 34.58
C GLU A 35 22.70 0.68 34.50
N ILE A 36 21.59 0.55 35.25
CA ILE A 36 20.55 1.58 35.35
C ILE A 36 21.12 2.86 35.97
N GLU A 37 21.84 2.76 37.10
CA GLU A 37 22.47 3.93 37.72
C GLU A 37 23.47 4.61 36.76
N LYS A 38 24.35 3.81 36.15
CA LYS A 38 25.40 4.25 35.23
C LYS A 38 24.87 4.97 33.98
N THR A 39 23.66 4.63 33.52
CA THR A 39 23.07 5.23 32.32
C THR A 39 22.30 6.52 32.59
N GLY A 40 22.05 6.85 33.87
CA GLY A 40 21.53 8.15 34.29
C GLY A 40 20.07 8.16 34.75
N TRP A 41 19.42 7.00 34.92
CA TRP A 41 18.07 6.92 35.48
C TRP A 41 18.04 7.39 36.95
N ALA A 42 16.94 8.00 37.37
CA ALA A 42 16.76 8.48 38.73
C ALA A 42 16.33 7.39 39.72
N ALA A 43 15.57 6.41 39.25
CA ALA A 43 15.10 5.31 40.08
C ALA A 43 14.95 4.00 39.31
N ALA A 44 14.84 2.90 40.06
CA ALA A 44 14.45 1.60 39.54
C ALA A 44 13.40 0.97 40.47
N SER A 45 12.28 0.54 39.88
CA SER A 45 11.34 -0.34 40.54
C SER A 45 11.76 -1.77 40.28
N ILE A 46 12.10 -2.53 41.32
CA ILE A 46 12.62 -3.90 41.17
C ILE A 46 11.56 -4.81 40.55
N LYS A 47 12.00 -5.92 39.98
CA LYS A 47 11.08 -6.93 39.45
C LYS A 47 10.13 -7.39 40.56
N LEU A 48 8.84 -7.45 40.24
CA LEU A 48 7.78 -7.90 41.15
C LEU A 48 8.24 -9.05 42.05
N THR A 49 8.25 -8.77 43.36
CA THR A 49 8.40 -9.74 44.43
C THR A 49 7.03 -10.18 44.92
N MET A 50 6.85 -11.49 45.09
CA MET A 50 5.58 -12.08 45.49
C MET A 50 5.74 -13.00 46.69
N ASP A 51 4.79 -12.97 47.63
CA ASP A 51 4.77 -13.86 48.80
C ASP A 51 3.34 -14.40 49.06
N PRO A 52 3.17 -15.71 49.34
CA PRO A 52 4.15 -16.76 49.18
C PRO A 52 4.52 -17.00 47.71
N VAL A 53 5.67 -17.64 47.55
CA VAL A 53 6.38 -17.82 46.30
C VAL A 53 6.03 -19.19 45.71
N PRO A 54 5.70 -19.32 44.42
CA PRO A 54 4.86 -18.45 43.60
C PRO A 54 3.68 -19.24 42.95
N TYR A 55 2.48 -18.63 42.86
CA TYR A 55 1.32 -19.19 42.13
C TYR A 55 1.58 -19.38 40.62
N ILE A 56 2.28 -18.45 39.95
CA ILE A 56 2.70 -18.54 38.53
C ILE A 56 4.15 -18.03 38.38
N ASN A 57 5.10 -18.91 38.09
CA ASN A 57 6.49 -18.52 37.80
C ASN A 57 7.06 -19.39 36.67
N ARG A 58 7.22 -18.79 35.49
CA ARG A 58 7.60 -19.51 34.26
C ARG A 58 8.76 -18.79 33.58
N LYS A 59 9.54 -19.53 32.79
CA LYS A 59 10.59 -18.91 31.95
C LYS A 59 9.93 -17.93 30.97
N PRO A 60 10.51 -16.73 30.74
CA PRO A 60 9.85 -15.71 29.94
C PRO A 60 9.55 -16.13 28.51
N ARG A 61 8.46 -15.61 27.94
CA ARG A 61 8.04 -15.81 26.55
C ARG A 61 7.59 -14.49 25.96
N TYR A 62 8.40 -13.95 25.06
CA TYR A 62 8.21 -12.64 24.44
C TYR A 62 7.99 -12.78 22.93
N GLY A 63 7.20 -11.87 22.38
CA GLY A 63 7.03 -11.65 20.94
C GLY A 63 7.17 -10.17 20.65
N LEU A 64 8.00 -9.82 19.67
CA LEU A 64 8.19 -8.45 19.20
C LEU A 64 7.58 -8.31 17.81
N PHE A 65 6.63 -7.39 17.66
CA PHE A 65 5.83 -7.18 16.46
C PHE A 65 6.12 -5.80 15.86
N HIS A 66 7.08 -5.76 14.95
CA HIS A 66 7.57 -4.52 14.32
C HIS A 66 6.51 -3.83 13.44
N ASP A 67 5.58 -4.58 12.85
CA ASP A 67 4.52 -4.06 11.98
C ASP A 67 3.54 -3.13 12.69
N ARG A 68 3.46 -3.24 14.02
CA ARG A 68 2.49 -2.52 14.85
C ARG A 68 3.11 -1.94 16.13
N ASP A 69 4.44 -1.87 16.21
CA ASP A 69 5.18 -1.35 17.36
C ASP A 69 4.74 -1.95 18.72
N ALA A 70 4.53 -3.28 18.77
CA ALA A 70 4.06 -3.96 19.97
C ALA A 70 5.08 -4.98 20.50
N LEU A 71 5.23 -5.00 21.83
CA LEU A 71 5.87 -6.09 22.56
C LEU A 71 4.78 -6.82 23.34
N ALA A 72 4.75 -8.15 23.28
CA ALA A 72 3.82 -8.93 24.10
C ALA A 72 4.51 -10.10 24.79
N PHE A 73 3.94 -10.53 25.91
CA PHE A 73 4.43 -11.68 26.66
C PHE A 73 3.31 -12.47 27.34
N THR A 74 3.49 -13.79 27.42
CA THR A 74 2.55 -14.74 28.05
C THR A 74 3.05 -15.21 29.42
N ALA A 75 4.36 -15.29 29.59
CA ALA A 75 5.02 -15.85 30.76
C ALA A 75 6.20 -14.97 31.18
N GLU A 76 6.46 -14.88 32.49
CA GLU A 76 7.59 -14.15 33.06
C GLU A 76 8.00 -14.70 34.43
N LYS A 77 9.28 -14.50 34.80
CA LYS A 77 9.82 -14.85 36.12
C LYS A 77 9.47 -13.74 37.14
N ARG A 78 8.99 -14.12 38.32
CA ARG A 78 8.83 -13.23 39.49
C ARG A 78 9.92 -13.52 40.52
N LEU A 79 10.21 -12.53 41.36
CA LEU A 79 11.12 -12.70 42.49
C LEU A 79 10.38 -13.29 43.68
N ASP A 80 11.10 -14.11 44.41
CA ASP A 80 10.69 -14.54 45.73
C ASP A 80 10.99 -13.49 46.81
N MET A 81 10.44 -13.66 48.02
CA MET A 81 10.63 -12.68 49.10
C MET A 81 12.11 -12.48 49.45
N GLU A 82 12.90 -13.55 49.51
CA GLU A 82 14.31 -13.50 49.87
C GLU A 82 15.20 -12.99 48.72
N GLU A 83 14.87 -13.32 47.47
CA GLU A 83 15.46 -12.75 46.26
C GLU A 83 15.24 -11.23 46.23
N GLY A 84 14.00 -10.78 46.49
CA GLY A 84 13.63 -9.36 46.52
C GLY A 84 14.34 -8.58 47.61
N LEU A 85 14.30 -9.05 48.86
CA LEU A 85 14.98 -8.40 49.98
C LEU A 85 16.49 -8.29 49.73
N ARG A 86 17.12 -9.39 49.31
CA ARG A 86 18.56 -9.41 49.01
C ARG A 86 18.91 -8.47 47.87
N LEU A 87 18.03 -8.30 46.88
CA LEU A 87 18.24 -7.35 45.79
C LEU A 87 18.19 -5.90 46.28
N ILE A 88 17.24 -5.54 47.14
CA ILE A 88 17.19 -4.21 47.77
C ILE A 88 18.42 -3.98 48.63
N GLU A 89 18.72 -4.87 49.59
CA GLU A 89 19.87 -4.72 50.49
C GLU A 89 21.20 -4.60 49.74
N SER A 90 21.41 -5.44 48.72
CA SER A 90 22.63 -5.39 47.91
C SER A 90 22.67 -4.16 47.01
N GLY A 91 21.53 -3.72 46.50
CA GLY A 91 21.38 -2.46 45.76
C GLY A 91 21.74 -1.26 46.62
N LYS A 92 21.16 -1.14 47.82
CA LYS A 92 21.46 -0.04 48.76
C LYS A 92 22.93 -0.02 49.23
N LYS A 93 23.60 -1.17 49.25
CA LYS A 93 25.04 -1.25 49.55
C LYS A 93 25.92 -0.83 48.36
N ALA A 94 25.51 -1.12 47.13
CA ALA A 94 26.35 -0.98 45.94
C ALA A 94 26.11 0.32 45.14
N LEU A 95 24.89 0.85 45.20
CA LEU A 95 24.43 2.01 44.43
C LEU A 95 24.47 3.26 45.32
N LYS A 96 24.74 4.41 44.72
CA LYS A 96 24.94 5.67 45.44
C LYS A 96 23.77 6.63 45.28
N ASP A 97 23.27 6.73 44.06
CA ASP A 97 22.34 7.78 43.64
C ASP A 97 21.00 7.22 43.14
N LEU A 98 20.90 5.90 42.92
CA LEU A 98 19.68 5.26 42.42
C LEU A 98 18.66 5.02 43.54
N ILE A 99 17.47 5.63 43.40
CA ILE A 99 16.31 5.36 44.26
C ILE A 99 15.77 3.96 43.94
N LEU A 100 15.56 3.12 44.95
CA LEU A 100 15.05 1.76 44.80
C LEU A 100 13.62 1.65 45.32
N MET A 101 12.70 1.27 44.42
CA MET A 101 11.31 0.98 44.77
C MET A 101 11.11 -0.53 44.91
N ALA A 102 10.54 -0.97 46.03
CA ALA A 102 10.16 -2.36 46.25
C ALA A 102 8.79 -2.63 45.62
N ASN A 103 8.77 -3.28 44.44
CA ASN A 103 7.53 -3.69 43.78
C ASN A 103 7.01 -5.01 44.37
N ILE A 104 5.85 -4.98 45.04
CA ILE A 104 5.36 -6.12 45.82
C ILE A 104 3.92 -6.52 45.49
N THR A 105 3.63 -7.82 45.61
CA THR A 105 2.28 -8.38 45.70
C THR A 105 2.23 -9.45 46.79
N TYR A 106 1.30 -9.34 47.74
CA TYR A 106 0.94 -10.47 48.58
C TYR A 106 -0.17 -11.28 47.93
N ALA A 107 0.10 -12.57 47.75
CA ALA A 107 -0.81 -13.55 47.16
C ALA A 107 -0.96 -14.75 48.11
N GLY A 108 -0.97 -14.52 49.42
CA GLY A 108 -1.29 -15.52 50.45
C GLY A 108 -2.70 -15.32 51.02
N ASP A 109 -3.07 -16.11 52.02
CA ASP A 109 -4.44 -16.14 52.56
C ASP A 109 -4.61 -15.27 53.83
N ASP A 110 -3.55 -14.62 54.29
CA ASP A 110 -3.56 -13.77 55.50
C ASP A 110 -4.14 -12.36 55.25
N GLY A 111 -4.74 -12.12 54.08
CA GLY A 111 -5.34 -10.84 53.71
C GLY A 111 -4.36 -9.66 53.86
N VAL A 112 -4.85 -8.58 54.47
CA VAL A 112 -4.09 -7.33 54.72
C VAL A 112 -2.82 -7.56 55.54
N GLU A 113 -2.84 -8.47 56.52
CA GLU A 113 -1.69 -8.75 57.39
C GLU A 113 -0.47 -9.26 56.61
N GLY A 114 -0.71 -10.03 55.54
CA GLY A 114 0.37 -10.47 54.65
C GLY A 114 1.06 -9.31 53.92
N TRP A 115 0.27 -8.38 53.41
CA TRP A 115 0.76 -7.16 52.78
C TRP A 115 1.55 -6.28 53.75
N LEU A 116 1.06 -6.10 54.97
CA LEU A 116 1.73 -5.33 56.01
C LEU A 116 3.10 -5.89 56.34
N ARG A 117 3.19 -7.22 56.53
CA ARG A 117 4.47 -7.90 56.78
C ARG A 117 5.44 -7.73 55.63
N MET A 118 5.00 -7.90 54.38
CA MET A 118 5.86 -7.71 53.20
C MET A 118 6.39 -6.28 53.13
N ALA A 119 5.50 -5.28 53.22
CA ALA A 119 5.87 -3.87 53.14
C ALA A 119 6.87 -3.48 54.23
N LYS A 120 6.66 -3.94 55.47
CA LYS A 120 7.58 -3.70 56.58
C LYS A 120 8.95 -4.31 56.39
N ARG A 121 9.03 -5.55 55.92
CA ARG A 121 10.31 -6.20 55.64
C ARG A 121 11.10 -5.46 54.55
N PHE A 122 10.43 -4.93 53.53
CA PHE A 122 11.08 -4.15 52.48
C PHE A 122 11.51 -2.75 52.95
N GLU A 123 10.71 -2.11 53.80
CA GLU A 123 11.12 -0.88 54.48
C GLU A 123 12.37 -1.11 55.34
N ASP A 124 12.39 -2.18 56.16
CA ASP A 124 13.54 -2.54 57.00
C ASP A 124 14.79 -2.90 56.18
N ALA A 125 14.62 -3.49 54.99
CA ALA A 125 15.70 -3.76 54.04
C ALA A 125 16.29 -2.49 53.40
N GLY A 126 15.63 -1.34 53.57
CA GLY A 126 16.09 -0.04 53.09
C GLY A 126 15.54 0.37 51.72
N ALA A 127 14.37 -0.15 51.32
CA ALA A 127 13.66 0.39 50.16
C ALA A 127 13.36 1.88 50.36
N ASP A 128 13.48 2.69 49.31
CA ASP A 128 13.18 4.12 49.39
C ASP A 128 11.68 4.38 49.21
N ILE A 129 10.99 3.50 48.47
CA ILE A 129 9.56 3.55 48.13
C ILE A 129 9.01 2.12 48.15
N ILE A 130 7.78 1.94 48.65
CA ILE A 130 6.99 0.71 48.42
C ILE A 130 6.08 0.95 47.22
N GLU A 131 6.15 0.09 46.20
CA GLU A 131 5.25 0.13 45.04
C GLU A 131 4.33 -1.11 45.05
N LEU A 132 3.04 -0.93 45.31
CA LEU A 132 2.06 -2.01 45.27
C LEU A 132 1.76 -2.38 43.82
N ASN A 133 1.96 -3.64 43.47
CA ASN A 133 1.63 -4.14 42.14
C ASN A 133 0.19 -4.65 42.13
N MET A 134 -0.72 -3.79 41.71
CA MET A 134 -2.14 -4.09 41.50
C MET A 134 -2.49 -3.97 40.01
N CYS A 135 -1.55 -4.38 39.15
CA CYS A 135 -1.63 -4.09 37.71
C CYS A 135 -1.54 -5.31 36.80
N CYS A 136 -0.79 -6.34 37.18
CA CYS A 136 -0.47 -7.42 36.25
C CYS A 136 -1.71 -8.26 35.92
N PRO A 137 -2.14 -8.33 34.65
CA PRO A 137 -3.34 -9.07 34.29
C PRO A 137 -3.06 -10.56 34.03
N ASN A 138 -1.79 -10.96 33.87
CA ASN A 138 -1.33 -12.36 33.79
C ASN A 138 -1.37 -13.10 35.16
N MET A 139 -2.33 -12.75 36.01
CA MET A 139 -2.60 -13.36 37.32
C MET A 139 -4.06 -13.85 37.35
N SER A 140 -4.82 -13.63 38.43
CA SER A 140 -6.22 -14.10 38.55
C SER A 140 -7.10 -13.64 37.38
N TYR A 141 -6.90 -12.41 36.87
CA TYR A 141 -7.70 -11.86 35.77
C TYR A 141 -7.63 -12.69 34.47
N ASN A 142 -6.43 -13.12 34.05
CA ASN A 142 -6.26 -14.01 32.89
C ASN A 142 -6.94 -15.36 33.15
N VAL A 143 -6.79 -15.93 34.35
CA VAL A 143 -7.38 -17.23 34.72
C VAL A 143 -8.92 -17.19 34.66
N GLU A 144 -9.53 -16.17 35.26
CA GLU A 144 -10.98 -15.95 35.21
C GLU A 144 -11.47 -15.86 33.76
N LEU A 145 -10.82 -15.02 32.95
CA LEU A 145 -11.20 -14.78 31.57
C LEU A 145 -11.04 -16.02 30.67
N THR A 146 -9.94 -16.77 30.81
CA THR A 146 -9.68 -17.97 29.97
C THR A 146 -10.49 -19.18 30.39
N LYS A 147 -10.88 -19.30 31.67
CA LYS A 147 -11.79 -20.37 32.11
C LYS A 147 -13.27 -20.06 31.85
N GLY A 148 -13.62 -18.78 31.69
CA GLY A 148 -15.02 -18.35 31.55
C GLY A 148 -15.82 -18.50 32.85
N GLU A 149 -15.13 -18.56 33.99
CA GLU A 149 -15.72 -18.73 35.31
C GLU A 149 -15.39 -17.49 36.14
N ILE A 150 -16.40 -16.92 36.79
CA ILE A 150 -16.17 -15.95 37.87
C ILE A 150 -15.63 -16.76 39.04
N GLN A 151 -14.33 -16.65 39.32
CA GLN A 151 -13.77 -17.32 40.50
C GLN A 151 -14.26 -16.62 41.76
N GLU A 152 -15.10 -17.30 42.56
CA GLU A 152 -15.27 -16.96 43.97
C GLU A 152 -13.95 -17.27 44.69
N GLY A 153 -13.06 -16.28 44.82
CA GLY A 153 -11.71 -16.53 45.33
C GLY A 153 -10.73 -15.35 45.28
N LYS A 154 -9.45 -15.67 45.23
CA LYS A 154 -8.32 -14.78 45.54
C LYS A 154 -8.04 -13.74 44.45
N HIS A 155 -8.44 -12.50 44.69
CA HIS A 155 -8.14 -11.36 43.82
C HIS A 155 -6.65 -11.01 43.90
N THR A 156 -5.95 -11.02 42.76
CA THR A 156 -4.53 -10.63 42.66
C THR A 156 -4.29 -9.79 41.41
N GLY A 157 -3.25 -8.94 41.43
CA GLY A 157 -2.89 -8.15 40.25
C GLY A 157 -4.05 -7.29 39.76
N ALA A 158 -4.41 -7.45 38.48
CA ALA A 158 -5.47 -6.67 37.86
C ALA A 158 -6.87 -6.90 38.48
N SER A 159 -7.24 -8.12 38.93
CA SER A 159 -8.55 -8.33 39.55
C SER A 159 -8.71 -7.57 40.88
N MET A 160 -7.59 -7.25 41.55
CA MET A 160 -7.57 -6.45 42.78
C MET A 160 -7.51 -4.95 42.47
N GLY A 161 -6.65 -4.53 41.54
CA GLY A 161 -6.48 -3.12 41.22
C GLY A 161 -7.63 -2.48 40.44
N SER A 162 -8.57 -3.27 39.93
CA SER A 162 -9.81 -2.76 39.35
C SER A 162 -10.89 -2.46 40.41
N ASP A 163 -10.72 -2.94 41.65
CA ASP A 163 -11.67 -2.78 42.74
C ASP A 163 -11.26 -1.65 43.70
N PRO A 164 -12.02 -0.54 43.79
CA PRO A 164 -11.65 0.60 44.62
C PRO A 164 -11.71 0.30 46.12
N GLU A 165 -12.57 -0.61 46.57
CA GLU A 165 -12.73 -0.94 47.99
C GLU A 165 -11.55 -1.78 48.46
N ILE A 166 -11.27 -2.87 47.75
CA ILE A 166 -10.16 -3.79 48.08
C ILE A 166 -8.81 -3.06 47.97
N ALA A 167 -8.60 -2.29 46.89
CA ALA A 167 -7.35 -1.56 46.71
C ALA A 167 -7.12 -0.52 47.84
N SER A 168 -8.18 0.18 48.26
CA SER A 168 -8.09 1.20 49.31
C SER A 168 -7.90 0.61 50.70
N GLU A 169 -8.54 -0.52 51.01
CA GLU A 169 -8.35 -1.22 52.28
C GLU A 169 -6.87 -1.60 52.48
N ILE A 170 -6.28 -2.26 51.47
CA ILE A 170 -4.89 -2.70 51.51
C ILE A 170 -3.93 -1.51 51.54
N ALA A 171 -4.11 -0.54 50.64
CA ALA A 171 -3.21 0.60 50.54
C ALA A 171 -3.27 1.50 51.78
N GLY A 172 -4.47 1.74 52.33
CA GLY A 172 -4.65 2.53 53.55
C GLY A 172 -3.98 1.88 54.76
N ALA A 173 -4.13 0.56 54.93
CA ALA A 173 -3.46 -0.17 56.00
C ALA A 173 -1.93 -0.10 55.90
N ILE A 174 -1.38 -0.30 54.70
CA ILE A 174 0.08 -0.19 54.47
C ILE A 174 0.56 1.23 54.72
N LYS A 175 -0.17 2.25 54.26
CA LYS A 175 0.21 3.65 54.43
C LYS A 175 0.31 4.05 55.90
N GLN A 176 -0.56 3.52 56.75
CA GLN A 176 -0.49 3.73 58.20
C GLN A 176 0.68 3.01 58.85
N ALA A 177 1.09 1.86 58.29
CA ALA A 177 2.15 1.05 58.84
C ALA A 177 3.54 1.61 58.50
N ILE A 178 3.81 1.95 57.23
CA ILE A 178 5.14 2.37 56.76
C ILE A 178 5.39 3.88 56.93
N LYS A 179 6.66 4.29 56.93
CA LYS A 179 7.10 5.69 57.02
C LYS A 179 7.61 6.23 55.68
N ILE A 180 8.08 5.35 54.80
CA ILE A 180 8.48 5.70 53.43
C ILE A 180 7.26 5.85 52.50
N PRO A 181 7.38 6.53 51.35
CA PRO A 181 6.27 6.70 50.42
C PRO A 181 5.69 5.38 49.89
N LEU A 182 4.37 5.38 49.69
CA LEU A 182 3.58 4.30 49.12
C LEU A 182 3.06 4.70 47.75
N PHE A 183 3.54 4.00 46.72
CA PHE A 183 3.06 4.14 45.36
C PHE A 183 2.16 2.95 45.02
N VAL A 184 1.12 3.16 44.21
CA VAL A 184 0.25 2.09 43.73
C VAL A 184 0.25 2.05 42.21
N LYS A 185 0.65 0.90 41.67
CA LYS A 185 0.65 0.64 40.24
C LYS A 185 -0.62 -0.11 39.86
N LEU A 186 -1.52 0.57 39.18
CA LEU A 186 -2.87 0.13 38.84
C LEU A 186 -2.94 -0.56 37.48
N THR A 187 -3.87 -1.51 37.41
CA THR A 187 -4.40 -2.00 36.15
C THR A 187 -5.37 -0.97 35.59
N PRO A 188 -5.42 -0.83 34.27
CA PRO A 188 -6.52 -0.13 33.65
C PRO A 188 -7.63 -1.08 33.18
N GLU A 189 -7.47 -2.39 33.37
CA GLU A 189 -8.56 -3.37 33.21
C GLU A 189 -9.70 -3.04 34.18
N GLY A 190 -10.95 -3.18 33.73
CA GLY A 190 -12.13 -2.76 34.49
C GLY A 190 -12.65 -1.35 34.19
N GLY A 191 -11.91 -0.53 33.43
CA GLY A 191 -12.44 0.70 32.81
C GLY A 191 -12.81 1.83 33.79
N GLN A 192 -12.28 1.81 35.01
CA GLN A 192 -12.58 2.80 36.05
C GLN A 192 -11.32 3.30 36.79
N ILE A 193 -10.19 3.38 36.10
CA ILE A 193 -8.88 3.65 36.71
C ILE A 193 -8.84 4.96 37.50
N ALA A 194 -9.48 6.02 37.00
CA ALA A 194 -9.54 7.30 37.70
C ALA A 194 -10.33 7.25 39.02
N LYS A 195 -11.39 6.42 39.08
CA LYS A 195 -12.19 6.20 40.29
C LYS A 195 -11.38 5.43 41.35
N VAL A 196 -10.64 4.41 40.93
CA VAL A 196 -9.75 3.67 41.84
C VAL A 196 -8.63 4.58 42.33
N ALA A 197 -8.01 5.37 41.45
CA ALA A 197 -7.00 6.35 41.84
C ALA A 197 -7.54 7.36 42.86
N HIS A 198 -8.76 7.86 42.66
CA HIS A 198 -9.41 8.77 43.61
C HIS A 198 -9.59 8.14 44.99
N ALA A 199 -10.06 6.89 45.05
CA ALA A 199 -10.22 6.17 46.31
C ALA A 199 -8.86 5.97 47.03
N LEU A 200 -7.80 5.66 46.28
CA LEU A 200 -6.45 5.50 46.81
C LEU A 200 -5.87 6.80 47.37
N TYR A 201 -6.03 7.92 46.66
CA TYR A 201 -5.59 9.22 47.19
C TYR A 201 -6.34 9.61 48.47
N ASN A 202 -7.63 9.26 48.60
CA ASN A 202 -8.42 9.51 49.82
C ASN A 202 -7.93 8.73 51.05
N VAL A 203 -7.22 7.61 50.87
CA VAL A 203 -6.59 6.86 51.97
C VAL A 203 -5.10 7.22 52.17
N GLY A 204 -4.61 8.27 51.48
CA GLY A 204 -3.28 8.85 51.69
C GLY A 204 -2.16 8.20 50.87
N VAL A 205 -2.47 7.48 49.79
CA VAL A 205 -1.44 7.00 48.83
C VAL A 205 -0.69 8.19 48.23
N ASP A 206 0.64 8.10 48.17
CA ASP A 206 1.47 9.24 47.76
C ASP A 206 1.57 9.40 46.24
N ALA A 207 1.48 8.30 45.47
CA ALA A 207 1.41 8.33 44.02
C ALA A 207 0.65 7.13 43.44
N VAL A 208 -0.04 7.37 42.32
CA VAL A 208 -0.75 6.33 41.58
C VAL A 208 -0.30 6.34 40.12
N GLY A 209 -0.21 5.16 39.51
CA GLY A 209 0.20 5.06 38.10
C GLY A 209 -0.44 3.91 37.36
N SER A 210 -0.75 4.10 36.08
CA SER A 210 -1.21 3.01 35.22
C SER A 210 -0.03 2.25 34.64
N THR A 211 -0.15 0.92 34.54
CA THR A 211 0.69 0.16 33.61
C THR A 211 0.32 0.30 32.15
N ALA A 212 -0.89 0.72 31.79
CA ALA A 212 -1.46 0.65 30.44
C ALA A 212 -1.55 -0.75 29.79
N ASN A 213 -0.75 -1.72 30.25
CA ASN A 213 -0.72 -3.12 29.83
C ASN A 213 -2.13 -3.71 29.73
N ARG A 214 -2.41 -4.36 28.59
CA ARG A 214 -3.70 -5.02 28.30
C ARG A 214 -3.50 -6.49 28.01
N LEU A 215 -4.47 -7.32 28.41
CA LEU A 215 -4.56 -8.66 27.84
C LEU A 215 -5.13 -8.59 26.42
N GLY A 216 -4.53 -9.35 25.54
CA GLY A 216 -4.99 -9.53 24.17
C GLY A 216 -4.75 -10.95 23.69
N ILE A 217 -5.40 -11.29 22.59
CA ILE A 217 -5.09 -12.49 21.83
C ILE A 217 -3.77 -12.24 21.09
N PRO A 218 -2.77 -13.13 21.22
CA PRO A 218 -1.53 -13.00 20.46
C PRO A 218 -1.79 -13.11 18.95
N VAL A 219 -0.82 -12.72 18.12
CA VAL A 219 -0.94 -12.91 16.65
C VAL A 219 -1.24 -14.39 16.36
N ILE A 220 -2.17 -14.64 15.43
CA ILE A 220 -2.55 -15.99 15.01
C ILE A 220 -1.74 -16.34 13.77
N ASP A 221 -0.96 -17.42 13.84
CA ASP A 221 -0.30 -17.99 12.66
C ASP A 221 -1.36 -18.71 11.80
N LEU A 222 -1.68 -18.16 10.63
CA LEU A 222 -2.71 -18.71 9.74
C LEU A 222 -2.36 -20.12 9.21
N ASN A 223 -1.08 -20.50 9.19
CA ASN A 223 -0.67 -21.85 8.80
C ASN A 223 -0.77 -22.85 9.96
N LYS A 224 -0.76 -22.35 11.20
CA LYS A 224 -0.80 -23.13 12.43
C LYS A 224 -1.71 -22.47 13.47
N PRO A 225 -3.01 -22.29 13.17
CA PRO A 225 -3.90 -21.40 13.95
C PRO A 225 -4.16 -21.88 15.38
N THR A 226 -3.80 -23.12 15.71
CA THR A 226 -3.95 -23.72 17.03
C THR A 226 -2.65 -23.78 17.85
N GLN A 227 -1.53 -23.27 17.31
CA GLN A 227 -0.24 -23.26 18.00
C GLN A 227 0.14 -21.83 18.45
N ALA A 228 0.88 -21.74 19.55
CA ALA A 228 1.43 -20.45 19.97
C ALA A 228 2.52 -19.96 19.02
N ILE A 229 2.53 -18.65 18.78
CA ILE A 229 3.58 -17.96 18.03
C ILE A 229 4.86 -17.72 18.85
N TYR A 230 4.81 -17.96 20.17
CA TYR A 230 5.92 -17.69 21.06
C TYR A 230 6.91 -18.86 21.04
N HIS A 231 8.20 -18.56 20.92
CA HIS A 231 9.24 -19.58 20.90
C HIS A 231 9.20 -20.48 22.13
N LEU A 232 9.25 -21.80 21.94
CA LEU A 232 9.27 -22.80 23.02
C LEU A 232 8.02 -22.73 23.92
N GLN A 233 6.85 -22.52 23.31
CA GLN A 233 5.53 -22.58 23.92
C GLN A 233 4.59 -23.31 22.95
N ASP A 234 3.86 -24.31 23.45
CA ASP A 234 2.96 -25.10 22.61
C ASP A 234 1.54 -24.50 22.61
N GLU A 235 1.04 -24.13 23.79
CA GLU A 235 -0.33 -23.68 24.00
C GLU A 235 -0.51 -22.19 23.75
N ILE A 236 -1.61 -21.82 23.10
CA ILE A 236 -2.05 -20.43 23.00
C ILE A 236 -2.53 -19.96 24.37
N SER A 237 -2.10 -18.76 24.77
CA SER A 237 -2.57 -18.07 25.98
C SER A 237 -2.76 -16.60 25.67
N MET A 238 -3.64 -15.93 26.42
CA MET A 238 -3.73 -14.47 26.39
C MET A 238 -2.33 -13.89 26.66
N SER A 239 -1.95 -12.87 25.90
CA SER A 239 -0.68 -12.16 26.09
C SER A 239 -0.90 -10.77 26.63
N CYS A 240 0.00 -10.34 27.49
CA CYS A 240 0.06 -8.97 27.98
C CYS A 240 0.83 -8.12 26.96
N HIS A 241 0.16 -7.15 26.35
CA HIS A 241 0.74 -6.23 25.38
C HIS A 241 1.35 -5.01 26.10
N SER A 242 2.40 -4.45 25.52
CA SER A 242 3.25 -3.37 26.05
C SER A 242 3.96 -2.61 24.91
N SER A 243 4.69 -1.54 25.23
CA SER A 243 5.43 -0.66 24.29
C SER A 243 4.54 0.25 23.43
N GLY A 244 5.07 0.77 22.31
CA GLY A 244 4.58 1.93 21.54
C GLY A 244 3.12 1.87 21.13
N TRP A 245 2.62 0.69 20.76
CA TRP A 245 1.22 0.45 20.43
C TRP A 245 0.24 0.96 21.51
N LEU A 246 0.61 0.88 22.79
CA LEU A 246 -0.25 1.28 23.90
C LEU A 246 -0.14 2.75 24.29
N LYS A 247 0.70 3.56 23.64
CA LYS A 247 0.90 4.97 24.01
C LYS A 247 -0.40 5.76 24.14
N PRO A 248 -1.35 5.73 23.18
CA PRO A 248 -2.60 6.47 23.30
C PRO A 248 -3.46 6.01 24.50
N LEU A 249 -3.38 4.73 24.87
CA LEU A 249 -4.10 4.19 26.02
C LEU A 249 -3.43 4.57 27.35
N ALA A 250 -2.09 4.58 27.40
CA ALA A 250 -1.34 5.08 28.55
C ALA A 250 -1.57 6.59 28.79
N GLN A 251 -1.65 7.37 27.70
CA GLN A 251 -2.01 8.79 27.73
C GLN A 251 -3.44 8.98 28.23
N ARG A 252 -4.40 8.18 27.76
CA ARG A 252 -5.78 8.20 28.26
C ARG A 252 -5.84 7.90 29.75
N ASP A 253 -5.19 6.83 30.21
CA ASP A 253 -5.19 6.46 31.62
C ASP A 253 -4.63 7.59 32.50
N THR A 254 -3.52 8.21 32.07
CA THR A 254 -2.89 9.36 32.76
C THR A 254 -3.81 10.58 32.77
N TYR A 255 -4.40 10.91 31.62
CA TYR A 255 -5.36 11.99 31.47
C TYR A 255 -6.59 11.80 32.38
N GLU A 256 -7.18 10.60 32.41
CA GLU A 256 -8.37 10.32 33.22
C GLU A 256 -8.08 10.47 34.72
N ILE A 257 -6.96 9.91 35.20
CA ILE A 257 -6.52 10.08 36.59
C ILE A 257 -6.36 11.57 36.90
N ARG A 258 -5.66 12.32 36.03
CA ARG A 258 -5.42 13.75 36.24
C ARG A 258 -6.71 14.58 36.21
N LYS A 259 -7.60 14.30 35.25
CA LYS A 259 -8.86 15.02 35.05
C LYS A 259 -9.79 14.90 36.26
N VAL A 260 -9.85 13.73 36.88
CA VAL A 260 -10.71 13.46 38.05
C VAL A 260 -10.09 13.97 39.35
N ASN A 261 -8.76 13.87 39.51
CA ASN A 261 -8.10 14.11 40.80
C ASN A 261 -7.43 15.48 40.92
N GLY A 262 -7.40 16.28 39.84
CA GLY A 262 -6.78 17.60 39.83
C GLY A 262 -5.25 17.55 39.74
N ASP A 263 -4.60 18.71 39.85
CA ASP A 263 -3.18 18.88 39.54
C ASP A 263 -2.22 18.54 40.70
N GLU A 264 -2.72 18.49 41.93
CA GLU A 264 -1.92 18.21 43.13
C GLU A 264 -1.44 16.75 43.22
N PRO A 265 -2.29 15.72 42.98
CA PRO A 265 -1.87 14.33 43.17
C PRO A 265 -0.74 13.90 42.22
N VAL A 266 0.16 13.05 42.73
CA VAL A 266 1.32 12.57 41.96
C VAL A 266 0.94 11.38 41.10
N ILE A 267 1.22 11.47 39.81
CA ILE A 267 0.95 10.44 38.81
C ILE A 267 2.24 9.86 38.26
N THR A 268 2.39 8.54 38.34
CA THR A 268 3.47 7.79 37.67
C THR A 268 2.96 7.20 36.35
N ALA A 269 3.30 7.81 35.23
CA ALA A 269 2.86 7.31 33.93
C ALA A 269 3.86 6.29 33.39
N THR A 270 3.37 5.15 32.92
CA THR A 270 4.20 4.08 32.36
C THR A 270 3.64 3.55 31.05
N GLU A 271 4.51 2.90 30.26
CA GLU A 271 4.28 2.37 28.91
C GLU A 271 4.14 3.41 27.77
N GLY A 272 4.46 2.97 26.55
CA GLY A 272 4.35 3.79 25.34
C GLY A 272 5.45 4.85 25.11
N ILE A 273 6.34 5.10 26.08
CA ILE A 273 7.42 6.09 25.97
C ILE A 273 8.65 5.48 25.28
N ARG A 274 8.98 5.96 24.08
CA ARG A 274 10.12 5.48 23.29
C ARG A 274 11.08 6.59 22.87
N SER A 275 10.62 7.83 22.95
CA SER A 275 11.33 9.03 22.53
C SER A 275 11.10 10.19 23.50
N TRP A 276 11.81 11.30 23.30
CA TRP A 276 11.58 12.51 24.09
C TRP A 276 10.22 13.13 23.79
N GLN A 277 9.70 12.99 22.57
CA GLN A 277 8.38 13.46 22.18
C GLN A 277 7.30 12.74 22.99
N ASP A 278 7.38 11.40 23.08
CA ASP A 278 6.43 10.61 23.86
C ASP A 278 6.47 11.00 25.35
N ALA A 279 7.66 11.30 25.88
CA ALA A 279 7.82 11.78 27.25
C ALA A 279 7.14 13.15 27.45
N VAL A 280 7.34 14.11 26.53
CA VAL A 280 6.68 15.43 26.57
C VAL A 280 5.16 15.27 26.49
N GLU A 281 4.66 14.47 25.55
CA GLU A 281 3.22 14.20 25.42
C GLU A 281 2.64 13.62 26.71
N MET A 282 3.33 12.67 27.35
CA MET A 282 2.88 12.06 28.60
C MET A 282 2.87 13.06 29.78
N ILE A 283 3.84 13.98 29.84
CA ILE A 283 3.86 15.07 30.83
C ILE A 283 2.68 16.01 30.60
N MET A 284 2.38 16.37 29.35
CA MET A 284 1.21 17.19 29.00
C MET A 284 -0.11 16.52 29.40
N CYS A 285 -0.19 15.18 29.34
CA CYS A 285 -1.35 14.42 29.85
C CYS A 285 -1.49 14.45 31.39
N GLY A 286 -0.46 14.91 32.11
CA GLY A 286 -0.49 15.08 33.56
C GLY A 286 0.54 14.25 34.34
N ALA A 287 1.50 13.58 33.70
CA ALA A 287 2.47 12.76 34.43
C ALA A 287 3.48 13.58 35.25
N ASN A 288 3.81 13.10 36.46
CA ASN A 288 4.92 13.64 37.26
C ASN A 288 6.20 12.80 37.09
N LEU A 289 6.05 11.48 37.10
CA LEU A 289 7.14 10.50 36.89
C LEU A 289 6.86 9.65 35.64
N LEU A 290 7.92 9.23 34.97
CA LEU A 290 7.88 8.51 33.70
C LEU A 290 8.61 7.17 33.83
N GLY A 291 7.85 6.09 33.87
CA GLY A 291 8.36 4.73 34.01
C GLY A 291 8.46 4.02 32.67
N ILE A 292 9.64 3.47 32.37
CA ILE A 292 9.91 2.78 31.10
C ILE A 292 10.37 1.35 31.38
N CYS A 293 9.67 0.37 30.81
CA CYS A 293 10.02 -1.06 30.90
C CYS A 293 10.25 -1.66 29.51
N GLY A 294 9.21 -1.74 28.67
CA GLY A 294 9.29 -2.41 27.36
C GLY A 294 10.45 -1.91 26.50
N GLU A 295 10.68 -0.60 26.44
CA GLU A 295 11.76 -0.06 25.61
C GLU A 295 13.16 -0.37 26.14
N THR A 296 13.31 -0.63 27.44
CA THR A 296 14.61 -1.08 28.00
C THR A 296 14.98 -2.49 27.54
N LEU A 297 13.99 -3.32 27.19
CA LEU A 297 14.23 -4.64 26.58
C LEU A 297 14.60 -4.53 25.10
N ILE A 298 13.99 -3.57 24.39
CA ILE A 298 14.14 -3.43 22.94
C ILE A 298 15.45 -2.71 22.59
N GLN A 299 15.79 -1.64 23.33
CA GLN A 299 16.90 -0.74 23.00
C GLN A 299 17.99 -0.68 24.09
N GLY A 300 17.76 -1.26 25.27
CA GLY A 300 18.69 -1.18 26.41
C GLY A 300 18.50 0.08 27.27
N TYR A 301 19.33 0.25 28.31
CA TYR A 301 19.17 1.33 29.30
C TYR A 301 19.59 2.72 28.81
N ASP A 302 20.42 2.80 27.77
CA ASP A 302 20.95 4.07 27.25
C ASP A 302 19.90 4.96 26.59
N ILE A 303 18.70 4.43 26.31
CA ILE A 303 17.57 5.20 25.74
C ILE A 303 17.21 6.45 26.53
N VAL A 304 17.45 6.46 27.84
CA VAL A 304 17.09 7.59 28.69
C VAL A 304 17.89 8.85 28.34
N LYS A 305 19.11 8.69 27.79
CA LYS A 305 20.01 9.79 27.48
C LYS A 305 19.46 10.73 26.39
N PRO A 306 19.10 10.25 25.18
CA PRO A 306 18.46 11.09 24.17
C PRO A 306 17.09 11.59 24.61
N ILE A 307 16.35 10.82 25.44
CA ILE A 307 15.05 11.25 25.98
C ILE A 307 15.21 12.51 26.87
N ILE A 308 16.08 12.45 27.89
CA ILE A 308 16.35 13.59 28.78
C ILE A 308 16.85 14.81 27.99
N SER A 309 17.78 14.60 27.04
CA SER A 309 18.30 15.70 26.21
C SER A 309 17.18 16.38 25.41
N GLY A 310 16.33 15.61 24.75
CA GLY A 310 15.25 16.16 23.94
C GLY A 310 14.17 16.87 24.76
N VAL A 311 13.85 16.37 25.96
CA VAL A 311 12.94 17.08 26.88
C VAL A 311 13.53 18.43 27.29
N LYS A 312 14.82 18.50 27.61
CA LYS A 312 15.49 19.77 27.98
C LYS A 312 15.51 20.76 26.81
N ASP A 313 15.77 20.28 25.60
CA ASP A 313 15.75 21.11 24.39
C ASP A 313 14.32 21.61 24.08
N TYR A 314 13.31 20.76 24.29
CA TYR A 314 11.90 21.14 24.19
C TYR A 314 11.53 22.24 25.19
N MET A 315 11.86 22.06 26.47
CA MET A 315 11.64 23.06 27.52
C MET A 315 12.30 24.40 27.16
N LYS A 316 13.57 24.37 26.73
CA LYS A 316 14.31 25.57 26.35
C LYS A 316 13.67 26.29 25.16
N SER A 317 13.23 25.56 24.14
CA SER A 317 12.61 26.16 22.94
C SER A 317 11.23 26.77 23.19
N HIS A 318 10.54 26.35 24.27
CA HIS A 318 9.23 26.85 24.66
C HIS A 318 9.26 27.76 25.89
N ASN A 319 10.46 28.12 26.38
CA ASN A 319 10.68 28.94 27.58
C ASN A 319 10.08 28.35 28.88
N TYR A 320 10.00 27.02 28.98
CA TYR A 320 9.65 26.34 30.23
C TYR A 320 10.87 26.22 31.14
N THR A 321 10.67 26.55 32.41
CA THR A 321 11.69 26.42 33.47
C THR A 321 11.53 25.11 34.22
N PHE A 322 10.28 24.73 34.50
CA PHE A 322 9.93 23.52 35.23
C PHE A 322 9.00 22.63 34.39
N MET A 323 8.99 21.32 34.70
CA MET A 323 8.03 20.40 34.08
C MET A 323 6.58 20.81 34.35
N ASP A 324 6.33 21.39 35.53
CA ASP A 324 5.04 21.89 35.98
C ASP A 324 4.48 22.99 35.08
N ASP A 325 5.33 23.74 34.36
CA ASP A 325 4.90 24.82 33.47
C ASP A 325 4.06 24.32 32.28
N TYR A 326 4.18 23.03 31.94
CA TYR A 326 3.45 22.39 30.82
C TYR A 326 2.86 21.02 31.16
N ARG A 327 3.01 20.57 32.41
CA ARG A 327 2.28 19.40 32.90
C ARG A 327 0.79 19.71 32.86
N SER A 328 -0.02 18.72 32.48
CA SER A 328 -1.47 18.85 32.37
C SER A 328 -1.96 19.83 31.28
N LEU A 329 -1.08 20.35 30.41
CA LEU A 329 -1.43 21.35 29.38
C LEU A 329 -2.61 20.92 28.50
N ILE A 330 -2.74 19.62 28.17
CA ILE A 330 -3.85 19.14 27.32
C ILE A 330 -5.12 18.82 28.12
N VAL A 331 -5.03 18.65 29.44
CA VAL A 331 -6.14 18.18 30.29
C VAL A 331 -7.38 19.11 30.25
N PRO A 332 -7.24 20.45 30.25
CA PRO A 332 -8.39 21.33 30.08
C PRO A 332 -8.89 21.43 28.63
N GLU A 333 -8.06 21.07 27.66
CA GLU A 333 -8.33 21.23 26.22
C GLU A 333 -9.13 20.07 25.62
N VAL A 334 -9.08 18.87 26.21
CA VAL A 334 -9.85 17.71 25.74
C VAL A 334 -11.35 17.96 25.94
N LYS A 335 -12.09 17.98 24.82
CA LYS A 335 -13.55 18.14 24.75
C LYS A 335 -14.27 16.81 24.53
N SER A 336 -15.49 16.69 25.02
CA SER A 336 -16.36 15.57 24.67
C SER A 336 -16.87 15.70 23.23
N ALA A 337 -17.32 14.59 22.63
CA ALA A 337 -17.81 14.61 21.25
C ALA A 337 -18.93 15.64 20.98
N PRO A 338 -19.90 15.87 21.89
CA PRO A 338 -20.91 16.93 21.74
C PRO A 338 -20.38 18.37 21.81
N GLU A 339 -19.18 18.58 22.35
CA GLU A 339 -18.55 19.90 22.51
C GLU A 339 -17.58 20.23 21.35
N LEU A 340 -17.44 19.34 20.37
CA LEU A 340 -16.58 19.56 19.22
C LEU A 340 -17.14 20.69 18.35
N THR A 341 -16.27 21.65 18.03
CA THR A 341 -16.52 22.61 16.95
C THR A 341 -16.00 21.99 15.67
N LEU A 342 -16.92 21.62 14.77
CA LEU A 342 -16.58 21.15 13.43
C LEU A 342 -16.77 22.31 12.47
N HIS A 343 -15.79 22.50 11.60
CA HIS A 343 -15.84 23.53 10.58
C HIS A 343 -16.38 22.96 9.28
N ASP A 344 -17.18 23.75 8.58
CA ASP A 344 -17.59 23.39 7.22
C ASP A 344 -16.37 23.43 6.30
N GLY A 345 -16.32 22.50 5.36
CA GLY A 345 -15.19 22.39 4.45
C GLY A 345 -15.37 21.33 3.39
N HIS A 346 -14.37 21.21 2.52
CA HIS A 346 -14.35 20.17 1.49
C HIS A 346 -12.92 19.77 1.15
N ALA A 347 -12.78 18.57 0.58
CA ALA A 347 -11.54 18.16 -0.04
C ALA A 347 -11.32 18.96 -1.33
N TRP A 348 -10.09 19.40 -1.58
CA TRP A 348 -9.72 20.13 -2.79
C TRP A 348 -8.52 19.47 -3.47
N LEU A 349 -8.56 19.36 -4.78
CA LEU A 349 -7.43 18.87 -5.57
C LEU A 349 -6.52 20.04 -5.91
N THR A 350 -5.35 20.11 -5.27
CA THR A 350 -4.35 21.16 -5.52
C THR A 350 -3.79 21.14 -6.94
N GLN A 351 -3.83 19.97 -7.58
CA GLN A 351 -3.16 19.70 -8.86
C GLN A 351 -4.01 18.75 -9.73
N PRO A 352 -5.24 19.14 -10.13
CA PRO A 352 -6.19 18.22 -10.76
C PRO A 352 -5.72 17.75 -12.14
N LYS A 353 -4.88 18.54 -12.82
CA LYS A 353 -4.40 18.32 -14.20
C LYS A 353 -2.97 17.77 -14.30
N LEU A 354 -2.31 17.46 -13.18
CA LEU A 354 -0.93 16.95 -13.20
C LEU A 354 -0.88 15.43 -13.33
N ALA A 355 -0.44 14.96 -14.50
CA ALA A 355 -0.25 13.54 -14.77
C ALA A 355 1.10 13.04 -14.27
N ALA A 356 1.18 11.73 -14.03
CA ALA A 356 2.44 11.05 -13.87
C ALA A 356 3.26 11.12 -15.16
N PRO A 357 4.59 11.34 -15.11
CA PRO A 357 5.45 11.26 -16.30
C PRO A 357 5.31 9.95 -17.06
N CYS A 358 5.11 8.82 -16.37
CA CYS A 358 4.88 7.52 -17.01
C CYS A 358 3.53 7.43 -17.76
N LYS A 359 2.48 8.10 -17.28
CA LYS A 359 1.20 8.23 -18.01
C LYS A 359 1.34 9.19 -19.18
N SER A 360 1.97 10.35 -18.95
CA SER A 360 2.17 11.37 -19.98
C SER A 360 3.10 10.93 -21.12
N ALA A 361 4.05 10.04 -20.86
CA ALA A 361 4.93 9.49 -21.88
C ALA A 361 4.28 8.32 -22.65
N CYS A 362 3.26 7.68 -22.09
CA CYS A 362 2.55 6.59 -22.75
C CYS A 362 1.60 7.16 -23.81
N PRO A 363 1.74 6.80 -25.10
CA PRO A 363 0.82 7.26 -26.16
C PRO A 363 -0.63 6.87 -25.89
N HIS A 364 -0.85 5.75 -25.18
CA HIS A 364 -2.17 5.28 -24.80
C HIS A 364 -2.58 5.69 -23.36
N HIS A 365 -1.79 6.55 -22.70
CA HIS A 365 -2.06 7.12 -21.38
C HIS A 365 -2.46 6.12 -20.28
N VAL A 366 -1.91 4.91 -20.34
CA VAL A 366 -2.15 3.84 -19.36
C VAL A 366 -1.77 4.30 -17.94
N PRO A 367 -2.60 4.05 -16.91
CA PRO A 367 -2.42 4.58 -15.56
C PRO A 367 -1.41 3.74 -14.77
N VAL A 368 -0.14 3.83 -15.14
CA VAL A 368 0.98 3.05 -14.58
C VAL A 368 0.99 3.03 -13.05
N GLN A 369 0.77 4.18 -12.42
CA GLN A 369 0.82 4.29 -10.96
C GLN A 369 -0.33 3.56 -10.26
N ALA A 370 -1.48 3.45 -10.91
CA ALA A 370 -2.67 2.83 -10.35
C ALA A 370 -2.45 1.34 -10.14
N TYR A 371 -2.13 0.62 -11.22
CA TYR A 371 -1.95 -0.83 -11.15
C TYR A 371 -0.70 -1.21 -10.34
N ILE A 372 0.37 -0.40 -10.36
CA ILE A 372 1.55 -0.63 -9.50
C ILE A 372 1.21 -0.44 -8.03
N TYR A 373 0.39 0.54 -7.66
CA TYR A 373 -0.07 0.70 -6.27
C TYR A 373 -0.83 -0.55 -5.80
N TYR A 374 -1.74 -1.08 -6.62
CA TYR A 374 -2.52 -2.25 -6.27
C TYR A 374 -1.66 -3.51 -6.14
N VAL A 375 -0.62 -3.68 -6.96
CA VAL A 375 0.42 -4.70 -6.73
C VAL A 375 1.12 -4.46 -5.40
N ALA A 376 1.56 -3.23 -5.09
CA ALA A 376 2.30 -2.92 -3.87
C ALA A 376 1.52 -3.21 -2.57
N VAL A 377 0.19 -3.06 -2.58
CA VAL A 377 -0.69 -3.39 -1.44
C VAL A 377 -1.24 -4.82 -1.48
N GLY A 378 -0.72 -5.68 -2.36
CA GLY A 378 -1.06 -7.10 -2.43
C GLY A 378 -2.39 -7.43 -3.13
N ASN A 379 -2.99 -6.48 -3.87
CA ASN A 379 -4.23 -6.67 -4.62
C ASN A 379 -3.97 -6.69 -6.14
N THR A 380 -3.29 -7.74 -6.61
CA THR A 380 -2.94 -7.92 -8.03
C THR A 380 -4.17 -8.08 -8.94
N GLN A 381 -5.28 -8.61 -8.42
CA GLN A 381 -6.53 -8.72 -9.19
C GLN A 381 -7.06 -7.35 -9.61
N LYS A 382 -7.07 -6.37 -8.70
CA LYS A 382 -7.48 -5.01 -9.04
C LYS A 382 -6.56 -4.36 -10.07
N ALA A 383 -5.26 -4.67 -10.01
CA ALA A 383 -4.28 -4.24 -11.00
C ALA A 383 -4.58 -4.80 -12.40
N TYR A 384 -5.04 -6.06 -12.49
CA TYR A 384 -5.50 -6.68 -13.74
C TYR A 384 -6.78 -6.01 -14.28
N GLU A 385 -7.78 -5.77 -13.43
CA GLU A 385 -9.02 -5.07 -13.82
C GLU A 385 -8.72 -3.70 -14.46
N ILE A 386 -7.83 -2.91 -13.85
CA ILE A 386 -7.42 -1.60 -14.38
C ILE A 386 -6.79 -1.72 -15.77
N LEU A 387 -5.92 -2.71 -15.99
CA LEU A 387 -5.28 -2.91 -17.30
C LEU A 387 -6.29 -3.35 -18.37
N SER A 388 -7.19 -4.27 -18.01
CA SER A 388 -8.24 -4.79 -18.89
C SER A 388 -9.30 -3.75 -19.23
N GLU A 389 -9.63 -2.87 -18.28
CA GLU A 389 -10.50 -1.70 -18.50
C GLU A 389 -9.92 -0.78 -19.58
N PHE A 390 -8.60 -0.56 -19.59
CA PHE A 390 -7.94 0.23 -20.65
C PHE A 390 -7.93 -0.50 -21.99
N SER A 391 -7.39 -1.71 -22.06
CA SER A 391 -7.41 -2.51 -23.30
C SER A 391 -7.02 -3.97 -23.04
N PRO A 392 -7.71 -4.97 -23.65
CA PRO A 392 -7.26 -6.37 -23.62
C PRO A 392 -5.88 -6.58 -24.27
N LEU A 393 -5.41 -5.61 -25.07
CA LEU A 393 -4.12 -5.61 -25.74
C LEU A 393 -2.95 -5.21 -24.81
N GLN A 394 -3.23 -4.84 -23.55
CA GLN A 394 -2.21 -4.53 -22.57
C GLN A 394 -1.29 -5.73 -22.27
N GLU A 395 -1.73 -6.98 -22.49
CA GLU A 395 -0.85 -8.15 -22.35
C GLU A 395 0.26 -8.13 -23.39
N PHE A 396 0.02 -7.73 -24.65
CA PHE A 396 1.10 -7.57 -25.63
C PHE A 396 2.15 -6.54 -25.18
N CYS A 397 1.69 -5.46 -24.54
CA CYS A 397 2.58 -4.45 -23.99
C CYS A 397 3.49 -4.99 -22.87
N ALA A 398 3.12 -6.08 -22.21
CA ALA A 398 3.96 -6.73 -21.20
C ALA A 398 5.18 -7.46 -21.79
N TYR A 399 5.16 -7.73 -23.10
CA TYR A 399 6.23 -8.47 -23.79
C TYR A 399 7.05 -7.56 -24.70
N ILE A 400 6.38 -6.78 -25.56
CA ILE A 400 7.04 -6.10 -26.70
C ILE A 400 6.93 -4.57 -26.72
N CYS A 401 6.41 -3.96 -25.65
CA CYS A 401 6.42 -2.50 -25.52
C CYS A 401 7.86 -1.98 -25.39
N ASP A 402 8.13 -0.85 -26.05
CA ASP A 402 9.33 -0.02 -25.93
C ASP A 402 9.39 0.74 -24.58
N ALA A 403 8.30 0.68 -23.80
CA ALA A 403 8.21 1.14 -22.43
C ALA A 403 8.64 2.62 -22.21
N PRO A 404 8.08 3.59 -22.95
CA PRO A 404 8.38 5.03 -22.76
C PRO A 404 8.05 5.50 -21.33
N CYS A 405 7.16 4.78 -20.64
CA CYS A 405 6.83 4.99 -19.24
C CYS A 405 7.99 4.73 -18.26
N GLU A 406 8.90 3.80 -18.57
CA GLU A 406 10.10 3.52 -17.77
C GLU A 406 11.16 4.59 -18.00
N GLU A 407 11.35 5.01 -19.25
CA GLU A 407 12.27 6.10 -19.62
C GLU A 407 11.89 7.42 -18.93
N ALA A 408 10.60 7.75 -18.88
CA ALA A 408 10.10 8.96 -18.23
C ALA A 408 10.05 8.87 -16.69
N CYS A 409 10.42 7.73 -16.09
CA CYS A 409 10.24 7.50 -14.66
C CYS A 409 11.15 8.42 -13.82
N ILE A 410 10.55 9.23 -12.94
CA ILE A 410 11.31 10.10 -12.00
C ILE A 410 12.27 9.29 -11.13
N ARG A 411 11.94 8.03 -10.82
CA ARG A 411 12.78 7.17 -9.98
C ARG A 411 14.14 6.86 -10.62
N GLY A 412 14.24 6.81 -11.95
CA GLY A 412 15.51 6.64 -12.68
C GLY A 412 16.53 7.75 -12.47
N SER A 413 16.12 8.80 -11.76
CA SER A 413 16.97 9.93 -11.37
C SER A 413 17.48 9.88 -9.94
N LEU A 414 16.94 8.96 -9.14
CA LEU A 414 17.38 8.68 -7.78
C LEU A 414 18.25 7.43 -7.79
N ASP A 415 17.76 6.36 -8.42
CA ASP A 415 18.45 5.09 -8.57
C ASP A 415 18.19 4.50 -9.98
N ARG A 416 17.20 3.61 -10.13
CA ARG A 416 16.79 3.01 -11.40
C ARG A 416 15.29 3.18 -11.63
N PRO A 417 14.82 3.28 -12.89
CA PRO A 417 13.40 3.25 -13.20
C PRO A 417 12.68 2.07 -12.56
N ILE A 418 11.38 2.23 -12.37
CA ILE A 418 10.52 1.10 -12.00
C ILE A 418 10.44 0.16 -13.19
N ALA A 419 10.59 -1.15 -12.97
CA ALA A 419 10.43 -2.20 -13.98
C ALA A 419 8.93 -2.42 -14.30
N ILE A 420 8.30 -1.40 -14.88
CA ILE A 420 6.86 -1.32 -15.18
C ILE A 420 6.42 -2.49 -16.07
N LYS A 421 7.22 -2.88 -17.07
CA LYS A 421 6.92 -3.97 -17.98
C LYS A 421 6.92 -5.33 -17.27
N GLU A 422 7.88 -5.56 -16.36
CA GLU A 422 7.93 -6.79 -15.57
C GLU A 422 6.76 -6.88 -14.57
N ILE A 423 6.38 -5.76 -13.94
CA ILE A 423 5.16 -5.70 -13.11
C ILE A 423 3.92 -6.03 -13.95
N LYS A 424 3.79 -5.45 -15.14
CA LYS A 424 2.68 -5.74 -16.06
C LYS A 424 2.62 -7.22 -16.43
N LYS A 425 3.78 -7.82 -16.73
CA LYS A 425 3.91 -9.26 -17.04
C LYS A 425 3.51 -10.15 -15.87
N TYR A 426 3.91 -9.78 -14.65
CA TYR A 426 3.49 -10.46 -13.43
C TYR A 426 1.96 -10.43 -13.24
N ILE A 427 1.32 -9.27 -13.46
CA ILE A 427 -0.14 -9.14 -13.34
C ILE A 427 -0.86 -10.12 -14.28
N PHE A 428 -0.47 -10.17 -15.56
CA PHE A 428 -1.10 -11.08 -16.53
C PHE A 428 -0.80 -12.57 -16.25
N LYS A 429 0.38 -12.89 -15.72
CA LYS A 429 0.69 -14.26 -15.28
C LYS A 429 -0.17 -14.70 -14.09
N GLU A 430 -0.40 -13.83 -13.12
CA GLU A 430 -1.31 -14.13 -12.01
C GLU A 430 -2.77 -14.23 -12.50
N ALA A 431 -3.18 -13.38 -13.45
CA ALA A 431 -4.49 -13.51 -14.08
C ALA A 431 -4.68 -14.86 -14.79
N GLU A 432 -3.67 -15.33 -15.53
CA GLU A 432 -3.66 -16.65 -16.16
C GLU A 432 -3.74 -17.77 -15.12
N LYS A 433 -2.88 -17.73 -14.10
CA LYS A 433 -2.81 -18.75 -13.04
C LYS A 433 -4.13 -18.88 -12.27
N ASN A 434 -4.83 -17.77 -12.05
CA ASN A 434 -6.08 -17.73 -11.28
C ASN A 434 -7.33 -17.65 -12.17
N SER A 435 -7.18 -17.78 -13.50
CA SER A 435 -8.27 -17.69 -14.49
C SER A 435 -9.15 -16.44 -14.34
N TRP A 436 -8.53 -15.28 -14.10
CA TRP A 436 -9.26 -14.03 -13.95
C TRP A 436 -9.82 -13.53 -15.28
N SER A 437 -11.07 -13.08 -15.25
CA SER A 437 -11.72 -12.35 -16.35
C SER A 437 -12.32 -11.05 -15.82
N TYR A 438 -12.39 -10.03 -16.68
CA TYR A 438 -12.99 -8.75 -16.34
C TYR A 438 -13.84 -8.27 -17.51
N LYS A 439 -15.13 -8.05 -17.26
CA LYS A 439 -16.05 -7.53 -18.26
C LYS A 439 -16.21 -6.03 -18.08
N VAL A 440 -15.82 -5.27 -19.09
CA VAL A 440 -16.04 -3.82 -19.12
C VAL A 440 -17.52 -3.55 -19.41
N PRO A 441 -18.17 -2.61 -18.71
CA PRO A 441 -19.53 -2.19 -19.04
C PRO A 441 -19.61 -1.60 -20.45
N TYR A 442 -20.56 -2.07 -21.25
CA TYR A 442 -20.80 -1.58 -22.62
C TYR A 442 -21.78 -0.42 -22.63
N SER A 443 -21.66 0.46 -23.64
CA SER A 443 -22.74 1.35 -24.03
C SER A 443 -23.92 0.55 -24.62
N SER A 444 -25.11 1.15 -24.63
CA SER A 444 -26.29 0.53 -25.25
C SER A 444 -26.04 0.20 -26.73
N LYS A 445 -26.53 -0.95 -27.19
CA LYS A 445 -26.35 -1.41 -28.58
C LYS A 445 -26.96 -0.41 -29.57
N LEU A 446 -26.19 -0.09 -30.61
CA LEU A 446 -26.58 0.83 -31.68
C LEU A 446 -27.18 0.12 -32.89
N ASN A 447 -27.10 -1.21 -32.96
CA ASN A 447 -27.50 -2.04 -34.12
C ASN A 447 -26.86 -1.58 -35.44
N LYS A 448 -25.64 -1.06 -35.38
CA LYS A 448 -24.83 -0.65 -36.54
C LYS A 448 -23.65 -1.60 -36.69
N LYS A 449 -23.51 -2.19 -37.87
CA LYS A 449 -22.40 -3.11 -38.20
C LYS A 449 -21.24 -2.37 -38.85
N ILE A 450 -20.03 -2.58 -38.33
CA ILE A 450 -18.76 -2.08 -38.89
C ILE A 450 -17.90 -3.27 -39.28
N VAL A 451 -17.37 -3.25 -40.51
CA VAL A 451 -16.45 -4.27 -41.02
C VAL A 451 -15.08 -3.64 -41.24
N LEU A 452 -14.07 -4.20 -40.58
CA LEU A 452 -12.66 -3.83 -40.72
C LEU A 452 -11.94 -4.91 -41.56
N LYS A 453 -11.28 -4.50 -42.65
CA LYS A 453 -10.53 -5.42 -43.52
C LYS A 453 -9.04 -5.38 -43.17
N GLY A 454 -8.48 -6.52 -42.77
CA GLY A 454 -7.09 -6.70 -42.33
C GLY A 454 -6.97 -6.93 -40.82
N LEU A 455 -5.87 -7.53 -40.37
CA LEU A 455 -5.63 -7.83 -38.96
C LEU A 455 -4.23 -7.38 -38.49
N ASN A 456 -4.21 -6.41 -37.57
CA ASN A 456 -3.02 -5.98 -36.81
C ASN A 456 -3.46 -5.39 -35.46
N ILE A 457 -2.52 -4.90 -34.65
CA ILE A 457 -2.82 -4.34 -33.31
C ILE A 457 -3.75 -3.12 -33.39
N ASN A 458 -3.61 -2.28 -34.41
CA ASN A 458 -4.47 -1.13 -34.63
C ASN A 458 -5.92 -1.55 -34.93
N HIS A 459 -6.13 -2.55 -35.80
CA HIS A 459 -7.46 -3.11 -36.10
C HIS A 459 -8.12 -3.67 -34.85
N LEU A 460 -7.37 -4.46 -34.07
CA LEU A 460 -7.86 -5.02 -32.81
C LEU A 460 -8.27 -3.93 -31.82
N SER A 461 -7.46 -2.89 -31.67
CA SER A 461 -7.76 -1.78 -30.75
C SER A 461 -8.97 -0.98 -31.20
N THR A 462 -9.09 -0.72 -32.51
CA THR A 462 -10.24 -0.02 -33.09
C THR A 462 -11.53 -0.80 -32.87
N ALA A 463 -11.50 -2.11 -33.12
CA ALA A 463 -12.67 -2.97 -32.98
C ALA A 463 -13.16 -3.06 -31.54
N VAL A 464 -12.25 -3.23 -30.56
CA VAL A 464 -12.63 -3.28 -29.14
C VAL A 464 -13.29 -1.97 -28.69
N ALA A 465 -12.71 -0.83 -29.06
CA ALA A 465 -13.26 0.48 -28.69
C ALA A 465 -14.67 0.70 -29.28
N LEU A 466 -14.90 0.32 -30.54
CA LEU A 466 -16.20 0.41 -31.19
C LEU A 466 -17.21 -0.59 -30.59
N CYS A 467 -16.82 -1.83 -30.29
CA CYS A 467 -17.68 -2.78 -29.61
C CYS A 467 -18.15 -2.24 -28.25
N ARG A 468 -17.24 -1.68 -27.45
CA ARG A 468 -17.56 -1.04 -26.16
C ARG A 468 -18.50 0.17 -26.29
N ALA A 469 -18.42 0.88 -27.42
CA ALA A 469 -19.34 1.97 -27.77
C ALA A 469 -20.72 1.52 -28.27
N GLY A 470 -20.94 0.21 -28.45
CA GLY A 470 -22.24 -0.38 -28.79
C GLY A 470 -22.40 -0.80 -30.25
N TYR A 471 -21.34 -0.74 -31.07
CA TYR A 471 -21.36 -1.24 -32.45
C TYR A 471 -21.23 -2.77 -32.50
N ASP A 472 -21.67 -3.36 -33.61
CA ASP A 472 -21.36 -4.74 -33.96
C ASP A 472 -20.17 -4.74 -34.92
N VAL A 473 -19.02 -5.26 -34.49
CA VAL A 473 -17.77 -5.13 -35.26
C VAL A 473 -17.28 -6.50 -35.72
N GLU A 474 -16.91 -6.58 -37.00
CA GLU A 474 -16.27 -7.73 -37.61
C GLU A 474 -14.91 -7.33 -38.19
N ILE A 475 -13.87 -8.09 -37.87
CA ILE A 475 -12.56 -8.00 -38.53
C ILE A 475 -12.44 -9.18 -39.49
N ILE A 476 -12.18 -8.91 -40.76
CA ILE A 476 -11.94 -9.93 -41.79
C ILE A 476 -10.44 -9.92 -42.11
N SER A 477 -9.76 -11.01 -41.73
CA SER A 477 -8.37 -11.25 -42.11
C SER A 477 -8.27 -11.82 -43.54
N ARG A 478 -7.10 -11.64 -44.17
CA ARG A 478 -6.77 -12.35 -45.40
C ARG A 478 -6.23 -13.77 -45.15
N TYR A 479 -5.67 -14.06 -43.98
CA TYR A 479 -5.05 -15.34 -43.63
C TYR A 479 -6.00 -16.30 -42.90
N GLN A 480 -5.73 -17.61 -43.02
CA GLN A 480 -6.43 -18.66 -42.25
C GLN A 480 -5.95 -18.74 -40.80
N ASP A 481 -4.68 -18.40 -40.52
CA ASP A 481 -4.13 -18.43 -39.16
C ASP A 481 -3.90 -17.01 -38.65
N LEU A 482 -4.89 -16.49 -37.91
CA LEU A 482 -4.85 -15.16 -37.28
C LEU A 482 -3.70 -15.03 -36.27
N THR A 483 -3.32 -16.15 -35.63
CA THR A 483 -2.23 -16.17 -34.65
C THR A 483 -0.90 -15.99 -35.36
N GLN A 484 -0.70 -16.72 -36.47
CA GLN A 484 0.50 -16.61 -37.29
C GLN A 484 0.61 -15.25 -37.95
N GLU A 485 -0.51 -14.68 -38.45
CA GLU A 485 -0.53 -13.33 -39.04
C GLU A 485 -0.04 -12.27 -38.04
N ILE A 486 -0.56 -12.27 -36.80
CA ILE A 486 -0.08 -11.35 -35.76
C ILE A 486 1.40 -11.61 -35.45
N ARG A 487 1.85 -12.87 -35.34
CA ARG A 487 3.26 -13.16 -35.04
C ARG A 487 4.23 -12.72 -36.14
N GLN A 488 3.84 -12.86 -37.40
CA GLN A 488 4.64 -12.43 -38.55
C GLN A 488 4.75 -10.90 -38.64
N ASN A 489 3.66 -10.21 -38.30
CA ASN A 489 3.62 -8.73 -38.30
C ASN A 489 4.50 -8.12 -37.20
N TYR A 490 4.84 -8.87 -36.13
CA TYR A 490 5.61 -8.37 -34.99
C TYR A 490 6.75 -9.35 -34.62
N ILE A 491 7.91 -9.20 -35.27
CA ILE A 491 9.21 -9.91 -35.08
C ILE A 491 9.09 -11.25 -34.32
N GLU A 492 9.12 -12.36 -35.08
CA GLU A 492 8.74 -13.75 -34.75
C GLU A 492 9.15 -14.32 -33.37
N ASP A 493 10.14 -13.75 -32.68
CA ASP A 493 10.74 -14.30 -31.45
C ASP A 493 10.31 -13.64 -30.12
N HIS A 494 9.45 -12.61 -30.12
CA HIS A 494 9.26 -11.80 -28.90
C HIS A 494 7.89 -11.95 -28.20
N ILE A 495 6.86 -12.50 -28.87
CA ILE A 495 5.54 -12.76 -28.26
C ILE A 495 5.25 -14.27 -28.27
N PRO A 496 5.01 -14.90 -27.11
CA PRO A 496 4.58 -16.30 -27.07
C PRO A 496 3.26 -16.53 -27.79
N GLN A 497 3.14 -17.63 -28.54
CA GLN A 497 1.91 -18.01 -29.24
C GLN A 497 0.68 -18.02 -28.33
N ALA A 498 0.86 -18.57 -27.11
CA ALA A 498 -0.20 -18.61 -26.11
C ALA A 498 -0.71 -17.21 -25.71
N VAL A 499 0.17 -16.20 -25.69
CA VAL A 499 -0.23 -14.81 -25.41
C VAL A 499 -1.08 -14.25 -26.54
N VAL A 500 -0.70 -14.50 -27.79
CA VAL A 500 -1.48 -14.06 -28.96
C VAL A 500 -2.89 -14.66 -28.94
N MET A 501 -2.98 -15.99 -28.74
CA MET A 501 -4.25 -16.68 -28.63
C MET A 501 -5.13 -16.10 -27.52
N ARG A 502 -4.59 -15.94 -26.30
CA ARG A 502 -5.35 -15.35 -25.18
C ARG A 502 -5.84 -13.94 -25.44
N VAL A 503 -5.02 -13.10 -26.08
CA VAL A 503 -5.43 -11.74 -26.41
C VAL A 503 -6.55 -11.76 -27.45
N LEU A 504 -6.45 -12.60 -28.50
CA LEU A 504 -7.52 -12.76 -29.49
C LEU A 504 -8.81 -13.28 -28.86
N ASP A 505 -8.71 -14.23 -27.92
CA ASP A 505 -9.87 -14.73 -27.17
C ASP A 505 -10.53 -13.63 -26.34
N ARG A 506 -9.76 -12.81 -25.63
CA ARG A 506 -10.31 -11.64 -24.94
C ARG A 506 -10.92 -10.62 -25.88
N VAL A 507 -10.36 -10.42 -27.08
CA VAL A 507 -10.98 -9.56 -28.10
C VAL A 507 -12.33 -10.12 -28.57
N ARG A 508 -12.46 -11.45 -28.69
CA ARG A 508 -13.77 -12.09 -28.95
C ARG A 508 -14.74 -11.91 -27.78
N GLU A 509 -14.25 -11.99 -26.54
CA GLU A 509 -15.04 -11.73 -25.33
C GLU A 509 -15.55 -10.27 -25.24
N GLU A 510 -14.83 -9.33 -25.87
CA GLU A 510 -15.28 -7.94 -26.07
C GLU A 510 -16.41 -7.82 -27.13
N GLY A 511 -16.79 -8.92 -27.78
CA GLY A 511 -17.86 -8.98 -28.78
C GLY A 511 -17.41 -8.74 -30.23
N VAL A 512 -16.09 -8.68 -30.49
CA VAL A 512 -15.55 -8.56 -31.86
C VAL A 512 -15.64 -9.92 -32.57
N VAL A 513 -16.22 -9.93 -33.76
CA VAL A 513 -16.20 -11.10 -34.64
C VAL A 513 -14.88 -11.10 -35.42
N LEU A 514 -14.12 -12.20 -35.33
CA LEU A 514 -12.89 -12.39 -36.10
C LEU A 514 -13.13 -13.44 -37.18
N THR A 515 -13.02 -13.05 -38.44
CA THR A 515 -13.27 -13.91 -39.61
C THR A 515 -11.96 -14.19 -40.32
N GLU A 516 -11.63 -15.48 -40.45
CA GLU A 516 -10.45 -15.98 -41.17
C GLU A 516 -10.64 -15.89 -42.69
N GLY A 517 -9.58 -15.53 -43.39
CA GLY A 517 -9.56 -15.43 -44.86
C GLY A 517 -9.29 -16.77 -45.56
N LYS A 518 -9.42 -16.80 -46.89
CA LYS A 518 -9.37 -18.04 -47.70
C LYS A 518 -8.00 -18.37 -48.32
N THR A 519 -6.94 -17.59 -48.12
CA THR A 519 -5.69 -17.81 -48.87
C THR A 519 -4.83 -18.95 -48.30
N ASP A 520 -4.73 -20.04 -49.05
CA ASP A 520 -3.52 -20.88 -49.16
C ASP A 520 -2.73 -20.40 -50.38
N GLY A 521 -1.56 -19.77 -50.21
CA GLY A 521 -0.73 -19.37 -51.35
C GLY A 521 0.49 -18.49 -51.02
N GLU A 522 1.62 -18.77 -51.68
CA GLU A 522 2.86 -17.97 -51.60
C GLU A 522 2.62 -16.53 -52.09
N VAL A 523 2.89 -15.55 -51.22
CA VAL A 523 2.93 -14.14 -51.59
C VAL A 523 4.28 -13.85 -52.26
N LYS A 524 4.33 -13.76 -53.60
CA LYS A 524 5.51 -13.28 -54.33
C LYS A 524 5.56 -11.75 -54.27
N ALA A 525 6.30 -11.17 -53.33
CA ALA A 525 6.62 -9.75 -53.35
C ALA A 525 7.41 -9.41 -54.63
N ALA A 526 7.18 -8.23 -55.20
CA ALA A 526 7.82 -7.74 -56.43
C ALA A 526 9.31 -7.39 -56.27
N THR A 527 10.12 -8.36 -55.86
CA THR A 527 11.59 -8.23 -55.88
C THR A 527 12.22 -8.79 -57.15
N ASP A 528 11.47 -9.42 -58.05
CA ASP A 528 11.98 -9.67 -59.41
C ASP A 528 10.85 -9.94 -60.43
N LEU A 529 10.19 -8.87 -60.90
CA LEU A 529 9.20 -8.93 -61.98
C LEU A 529 9.76 -9.58 -63.25
N GLU A 530 11.06 -9.37 -63.53
CA GLU A 530 11.75 -9.98 -64.67
C GLU A 530 11.88 -11.50 -64.51
N ALA A 531 12.20 -12.00 -63.30
CA ALA A 531 12.24 -13.44 -63.04
C ALA A 531 10.86 -14.06 -63.19
N PHE A 532 9.80 -13.41 -62.67
CA PHE A 532 8.44 -13.91 -62.83
C PHE A 532 8.01 -13.95 -64.31
N ILE A 533 8.24 -12.89 -65.07
CA ILE A 533 7.95 -12.86 -66.52
C ILE A 533 8.69 -13.99 -67.26
N SER A 534 9.92 -14.31 -66.83
CA SER A 534 10.73 -15.41 -67.38
C SER A 534 10.15 -16.80 -67.10
N GLU A 535 9.40 -16.96 -66.01
CA GLU A 535 8.79 -18.24 -65.60
C GLU A 535 7.44 -18.52 -66.28
N ILE A 536 6.76 -17.49 -66.81
CA ILE A 536 5.45 -17.61 -67.45
C ILE A 536 5.39 -18.67 -68.57
N PRO A 537 6.39 -18.78 -69.49
CA PRO A 537 6.35 -19.76 -70.57
C PRO A 537 6.47 -21.22 -70.12
N VAL A 538 6.96 -21.47 -68.91
CA VAL A 538 7.20 -22.81 -68.34
C VAL A 538 6.27 -23.16 -67.18
N ALA A 539 5.28 -22.30 -66.88
CA ALA A 539 4.33 -22.50 -65.78
C ALA A 539 3.41 -23.71 -66.00
N THR A 540 3.30 -24.57 -64.98
CA THR A 540 2.37 -25.71 -65.01
C THR A 540 0.91 -25.27 -64.76
N GLU A 541 -0.06 -26.12 -65.07
CA GLU A 541 -1.47 -25.81 -64.75
C GLU A 541 -1.73 -25.64 -63.25
N ALA A 542 -0.95 -26.30 -62.39
CA ALA A 542 -1.00 -26.08 -60.95
C ALA A 542 -0.46 -24.69 -60.57
N ASP A 543 0.55 -24.18 -61.26
CA ASP A 543 1.11 -22.84 -61.01
C ASP A 543 0.14 -21.73 -61.44
N LYS A 544 -0.65 -21.96 -62.50
CA LYS A 544 -1.64 -21.00 -63.01
C LYS A 544 -2.87 -20.79 -62.12
N GLN A 545 -3.10 -21.71 -61.17
CA GLN A 545 -4.19 -21.64 -60.21
C GLN A 545 -3.78 -20.98 -58.88
N LYS A 546 -2.48 -20.80 -58.64
CA LYS A 546 -1.99 -20.12 -57.44
C LYS A 546 -2.39 -18.65 -57.45
N LEU A 547 -2.69 -18.11 -56.26
CA LEU A 547 -2.84 -16.67 -56.08
C LEU A 547 -1.51 -15.99 -56.36
N ILE A 548 -1.50 -15.02 -57.27
CA ILE A 548 -0.35 -14.17 -57.52
C ILE A 548 -0.71 -12.73 -57.19
N VAL A 549 -0.01 -12.18 -56.20
CA VAL A 549 -0.17 -10.80 -55.78
C VAL A 549 0.91 -9.95 -56.45
N PHE A 550 0.49 -9.07 -57.35
CA PHE A 550 1.35 -8.06 -57.95
C PHE A 550 1.31 -6.80 -57.10
N GLU A 551 2.47 -6.35 -56.62
CA GLU A 551 2.57 -5.16 -55.78
C GLU A 551 3.65 -4.19 -56.25
N GLY A 552 3.31 -2.92 -56.42
CA GLY A 552 4.28 -1.86 -56.67
C GLY A 552 3.76 -0.73 -57.57
N ASN A 553 4.69 0.09 -58.07
CA ASN A 553 4.38 1.26 -58.91
C ASN A 553 5.17 1.21 -60.23
N GLY A 554 4.50 1.04 -61.38
CA GLY A 554 5.16 1.10 -62.69
C GLY A 554 4.37 0.46 -63.83
N SER A 555 4.72 0.79 -65.07
CA SER A 555 4.19 0.18 -66.31
C SER A 555 4.51 -1.32 -66.42
N ASN A 556 5.60 -1.77 -65.81
CA ASN A 556 6.09 -3.15 -65.91
C ASN A 556 5.20 -4.15 -65.13
N LEU A 557 4.44 -3.68 -64.13
CA LEU A 557 3.42 -4.48 -63.43
C LEU A 557 2.26 -4.86 -64.34
N TYR A 558 1.86 -3.94 -65.22
CA TYR A 558 0.80 -4.20 -66.20
C TYR A 558 1.25 -5.26 -67.21
N GLU A 559 2.48 -5.17 -67.69
CA GLU A 559 3.04 -6.12 -68.65
C GLU A 559 3.10 -7.53 -68.05
N ALA A 560 3.63 -7.68 -66.83
CA ALA A 560 3.64 -8.98 -66.15
C ALA A 560 2.24 -9.54 -65.88
N MET A 561 1.30 -8.68 -65.47
CA MET A 561 -0.06 -9.10 -65.18
C MET A 561 -0.85 -9.46 -66.45
N PHE A 562 -0.65 -8.74 -67.55
CA PHE A 562 -1.21 -9.10 -68.85
C PHE A 562 -0.61 -10.40 -69.39
N LEU A 563 0.71 -10.56 -69.29
CA LEU A 563 1.38 -11.81 -69.68
C LEU A 563 0.89 -12.99 -68.84
N ALA A 564 0.65 -12.79 -67.54
CA ALA A 564 0.05 -13.82 -66.68
C ALA A 564 -1.39 -14.15 -67.10
N LEU A 565 -2.23 -13.13 -67.38
CA LEU A 565 -3.59 -13.36 -67.88
C LEU A 565 -3.60 -14.09 -69.23
N GLU A 566 -2.72 -13.72 -70.16
CA GLU A 566 -2.60 -14.38 -71.47
C GLU A 566 -2.08 -15.81 -71.37
N ALA A 567 -1.23 -16.09 -70.38
CA ALA A 567 -0.73 -17.43 -70.09
C ALA A 567 -1.72 -18.33 -69.33
N GLY A 568 -2.89 -17.81 -68.96
CA GLY A 568 -3.97 -18.57 -68.33
C GLY A 568 -3.94 -18.57 -66.81
N PHE A 569 -3.24 -17.65 -66.16
CA PHE A 569 -3.35 -17.46 -64.71
C PHE A 569 -4.73 -16.90 -64.36
N THR A 570 -5.39 -17.52 -63.38
CA THR A 570 -6.82 -17.23 -63.07
C THR A 570 -7.03 -16.54 -61.73
N ASN A 571 -6.02 -16.51 -60.86
CA ASN A 571 -6.13 -15.99 -59.50
C ASN A 571 -5.09 -14.89 -59.28
N LEU A 572 -5.39 -13.66 -59.72
CA LEU A 572 -4.47 -12.54 -59.72
C LEU A 572 -5.03 -11.39 -58.88
N THR A 573 -4.21 -10.85 -57.98
CA THR A 573 -4.51 -9.65 -57.21
C THR A 573 -3.49 -8.57 -57.50
N LEU A 574 -3.97 -7.33 -57.73
CA LEU A 574 -3.10 -6.17 -57.91
C LEU A 574 -3.25 -5.20 -56.74
N ILE A 575 -2.11 -4.82 -56.15
CA ILE A 575 -1.99 -3.84 -55.06
C ILE A 575 -1.13 -2.66 -55.56
N THR A 576 -1.67 -1.44 -55.50
CA THR A 576 -1.03 -0.24 -56.10
C THR A 576 -0.87 0.89 -55.09
N SER A 577 0.27 1.59 -55.06
CA SER A 577 0.49 2.77 -54.18
C SER A 577 0.39 4.09 -54.96
N GLY A 578 -0.81 4.62 -55.10
CA GLY A 578 -1.01 6.07 -55.26
C GLY A 578 -2.09 6.51 -56.25
N PRO A 579 -2.68 7.71 -56.07
CA PRO A 579 -3.90 8.15 -56.76
C PRO A 579 -3.69 8.61 -58.21
N LYS A 580 -2.56 8.30 -58.85
CA LYS A 580 -2.24 8.88 -60.17
C LYS A 580 -1.46 7.90 -61.02
N ARG A 581 -2.15 6.97 -61.70
CA ARG A 581 -1.68 6.37 -62.98
C ARG A 581 -2.66 5.39 -63.65
N PHE A 582 -3.68 4.90 -62.96
CA PHE A 582 -4.75 4.12 -63.61
C PHE A 582 -5.85 5.05 -64.11
N THR A 583 -6.17 4.96 -65.40
CA THR A 583 -7.40 5.57 -65.92
C THR A 583 -8.59 4.70 -65.52
N SER A 584 -9.78 5.29 -65.31
CA SER A 584 -11.01 4.55 -65.01
C SER A 584 -11.27 3.42 -66.03
N THR A 585 -10.90 3.65 -67.29
CA THR A 585 -10.95 2.65 -68.37
C THR A 585 -10.06 1.43 -68.11
N MET A 586 -8.86 1.61 -67.53
CA MET A 586 -7.94 0.52 -67.20
C MET A 586 -8.44 -0.33 -66.02
N VAL A 587 -8.99 0.32 -64.98
CA VAL A 587 -9.58 -0.36 -63.82
C VAL A 587 -10.77 -1.21 -64.26
N SER A 588 -11.67 -0.67 -65.09
CA SER A 588 -12.80 -1.43 -65.63
C SER A 588 -12.38 -2.59 -66.53
N ALA A 589 -11.34 -2.43 -67.35
CA ALA A 589 -10.83 -3.50 -68.22
C ALA A 589 -10.25 -4.68 -67.43
N LEU A 590 -9.57 -4.41 -66.31
CA LEU A 590 -8.99 -5.42 -65.44
C LEU A 590 -10.04 -6.12 -64.57
N LYS A 591 -10.98 -5.37 -63.97
CA LYS A 591 -12.14 -5.95 -63.28
C LYS A 591 -12.98 -6.83 -64.21
N GLY A 592 -13.14 -6.42 -65.47
CA GLY A 592 -13.83 -7.21 -66.51
C GLY A 592 -13.15 -8.54 -66.87
N LYS A 593 -11.89 -8.74 -66.47
CA LYS A 593 -11.13 -9.99 -66.63
C LYS A 593 -11.03 -10.81 -65.33
N GLY A 594 -11.79 -10.45 -64.30
CA GLY A 594 -11.80 -11.18 -63.03
C GLY A 594 -10.62 -10.88 -62.09
N VAL A 595 -9.88 -9.80 -62.32
CA VAL A 595 -8.78 -9.37 -61.44
C VAL A 595 -9.33 -8.56 -60.26
N GLU A 596 -8.99 -8.97 -59.04
CA GLU A 596 -9.31 -8.19 -57.83
C GLU A 596 -8.30 -7.05 -57.64
N ILE A 597 -8.81 -5.82 -57.53
CA ILE A 597 -8.01 -4.60 -57.38
C ILE A 597 -8.33 -3.96 -56.05
N PHE A 598 -7.30 -3.76 -55.23
CA PHE A 598 -7.41 -3.03 -53.96
C PHE A 598 -6.81 -1.64 -54.12
N GLU A 599 -7.69 -0.62 -54.11
CA GLU A 599 -7.28 0.79 -54.08
C GLU A 599 -7.25 1.31 -52.65
N GLY A 600 -6.30 2.19 -52.40
CA GLY A 600 -6.17 2.90 -51.16
C GLY A 600 -7.24 3.92 -50.85
N VAL A 601 -7.96 3.72 -49.75
CA VAL A 601 -8.98 4.68 -49.29
C VAL A 601 -8.37 5.54 -48.18
N ASN A 602 -8.45 6.86 -48.35
CA ASN A 602 -8.16 7.84 -47.32
C ASN A 602 -9.46 8.10 -46.52
N LEU A 603 -9.36 8.51 -45.25
CA LEU A 603 -10.46 8.66 -44.27
C LEU A 603 -11.52 9.74 -44.60
N GLY A 604 -11.70 10.09 -45.87
CA GLY A 604 -12.80 10.94 -46.37
C GLY A 604 -14.04 10.16 -46.81
N ASP A 605 -13.87 9.01 -47.47
CA ASP A 605 -14.97 8.37 -48.20
C ASP A 605 -15.34 7.02 -47.57
N ALA A 606 -16.36 7.04 -46.72
CA ALA A 606 -17.01 5.82 -46.26
C ALA A 606 -18.05 5.42 -47.33
N GLU A 607 -17.94 4.21 -47.88
CA GLU A 607 -18.95 3.70 -48.80
C GLU A 607 -19.96 2.84 -48.04
N ILE A 608 -21.24 3.19 -48.20
CA ILE A 608 -22.37 2.40 -47.71
C ILE A 608 -22.70 1.39 -48.81
N ASN A 609 -22.56 0.10 -48.52
CA ASN A 609 -22.93 -0.93 -49.48
C ASN A 609 -24.45 -1.07 -49.60
N GLU A 610 -24.92 -1.83 -50.59
CA GLU A 610 -26.36 -2.01 -50.93
C GLU A 610 -27.21 -2.56 -49.77
N ASN A 611 -26.56 -3.10 -48.73
CA ASN A 611 -27.19 -3.64 -47.52
C ASN A 611 -27.14 -2.68 -46.32
N GLY A 612 -26.70 -1.43 -46.51
CA GLY A 612 -26.60 -0.42 -45.45
C GLY A 612 -25.40 -0.58 -44.52
N GLN A 613 -24.37 -1.35 -44.90
CA GLN A 613 -23.16 -1.56 -44.09
C GLN A 613 -22.08 -0.55 -44.50
N ILE A 614 -21.35 -0.03 -43.51
CA ILE A 614 -20.24 0.90 -43.72
C ILE A 614 -18.95 0.07 -43.76
N GLU A 615 -18.33 -0.01 -44.93
CA GLU A 615 -17.03 -0.66 -45.08
C GLU A 615 -15.92 0.38 -44.88
N LEU A 616 -15.05 0.12 -43.89
CA LEU A 616 -13.95 1.03 -43.57
C LEU A 616 -12.62 0.32 -43.73
N ALA A 617 -11.78 1.00 -44.46
CA ALA A 617 -10.47 0.57 -44.79
C ALA A 617 -9.51 1.54 -44.07
N LEU A 618 -9.04 1.14 -42.88
CA LEU A 618 -8.24 1.97 -41.98
C LEU A 618 -6.78 2.05 -42.47
N SER A 619 -6.34 3.27 -42.78
CA SER A 619 -4.94 3.59 -43.02
C SER A 619 -4.51 4.78 -42.17
N LEU A 620 -3.39 4.65 -41.47
CA LEU A 620 -2.88 5.68 -40.55
C LEU A 620 -2.16 6.78 -41.34
N ASP A 621 -2.84 7.89 -41.61
CA ASP A 621 -2.26 9.00 -42.35
C ASP A 621 -1.80 10.16 -41.47
N GLY A 622 -0.47 10.27 -41.37
CA GLY A 622 0.25 11.37 -40.75
C GLY A 622 1.45 11.79 -41.60
N PHE A 623 1.38 11.67 -42.93
CA PHE A 623 2.23 12.37 -43.91
C PHE A 623 1.49 12.38 -45.26
N GLU A 624 1.29 13.56 -45.85
CA GLU A 624 0.51 13.77 -47.09
C GLU A 624 0.50 12.57 -48.07
N LYS A 625 -0.70 12.01 -48.24
CA LYS A 625 -1.15 10.93 -49.14
C LYS A 625 -0.91 9.50 -48.65
N ILE A 626 -1.98 8.88 -48.17
CA ILE A 626 -2.06 7.44 -48.03
C ILE A 626 -3.18 6.80 -48.85
N ILE A 627 -2.77 5.67 -49.41
CA ILE A 627 -3.45 4.63 -50.14
C ILE A 627 -2.85 3.29 -49.66
N TYR A 628 -3.67 2.26 -49.47
CA TYR A 628 -3.32 0.84 -49.25
C TYR A 628 -2.11 0.37 -50.05
N THR A 629 -1.01 0.04 -49.36
CA THR A 629 0.06 -0.84 -49.86
C THR A 629 0.79 -1.54 -48.72
N ASP A 630 1.23 -2.77 -48.98
CA ASP A 630 2.16 -3.58 -48.19
C ASP A 630 3.55 -2.89 -48.22
N LYS A 631 3.67 -1.77 -47.53
CA LYS A 631 4.95 -1.21 -47.07
C LYS A 631 4.73 -0.40 -45.80
N PHE A 632 4.94 -1.03 -44.65
CA PHE A 632 5.83 -0.47 -43.63
C PHE A 632 6.52 -1.59 -42.81
N VAL A 633 7.52 -2.22 -43.42
CA VAL A 633 8.84 -2.20 -42.77
C VAL A 633 9.45 -0.87 -43.16
N ARG A 634 9.44 0.10 -42.24
CA ARG A 634 10.43 1.16 -42.30
C ARG A 634 11.76 0.47 -42.03
N ALA A 635 12.58 0.31 -43.07
CA ALA A 635 14.01 0.23 -42.87
C ALA A 635 14.44 1.56 -42.21
N GLY A 636 14.34 1.61 -40.88
CA GLY A 636 14.58 2.79 -40.04
C GLY A 636 13.40 3.17 -39.12
N ARG A 637 13.34 2.55 -37.93
CA ARG A 637 12.37 2.68 -36.81
C ARG A 637 11.10 1.82 -36.92
N THR A 638 11.14 0.69 -36.20
CA THR A 638 9.99 -0.10 -35.71
C THR A 638 8.92 0.80 -35.07
N SER A 639 7.66 0.65 -35.45
CA SER A 639 6.54 1.29 -34.75
C SER A 639 6.40 0.69 -33.35
N SER A 640 6.14 1.54 -32.35
CA SER A 640 5.88 1.12 -30.98
C SER A 640 4.47 0.52 -30.87
N ILE A 641 4.34 -0.70 -30.32
CA ILE A 641 3.02 -1.34 -30.15
C ILE A 641 2.03 -0.48 -29.35
N ILE A 642 2.51 0.25 -28.33
CA ILE A 642 1.62 1.09 -27.52
C ILE A 642 1.11 2.29 -28.30
N ARG A 643 1.86 2.74 -29.32
CA ARG A 643 1.39 3.76 -30.27
C ARG A 643 0.32 3.20 -31.18
N GLU A 644 0.48 1.99 -31.69
CA GLU A 644 -0.54 1.36 -32.56
C GLU A 644 -1.88 1.14 -31.84
N ILE A 645 -1.85 0.80 -30.56
CA ILE A 645 -3.05 0.73 -29.70
C ILE A 645 -3.69 2.13 -29.57
N ALA A 646 -2.90 3.17 -29.27
CA ALA A 646 -3.41 4.53 -29.16
C ALA A 646 -4.03 5.04 -30.48
N ASP A 647 -3.37 4.73 -31.60
CA ASP A 647 -3.84 5.08 -32.92
C ASP A 647 -5.16 4.36 -33.27
N GLY A 648 -5.34 3.10 -32.83
CA GLY A 648 -6.60 2.38 -33.05
C GLY A 648 -7.75 2.96 -32.22
N GLN A 649 -7.47 3.41 -31.00
CA GLN A 649 -8.43 4.17 -30.20
C GLN A 649 -8.84 5.48 -30.89
N ASN A 650 -7.89 6.19 -31.51
CA ASN A 650 -8.17 7.40 -32.28
C ASN A 650 -9.02 7.14 -33.52
N ASN A 651 -8.75 6.05 -34.24
CA ASN A 651 -9.56 5.62 -35.38
C ASN A 651 -11.01 5.34 -34.94
N ALA A 652 -11.20 4.61 -33.84
CA ALA A 652 -12.54 4.37 -33.28
C ALA A 652 -13.25 5.68 -32.90
N ALA A 653 -12.54 6.63 -32.29
CA ALA A 653 -13.11 7.93 -31.92
C ALA A 653 -13.55 8.74 -33.14
N GLN A 654 -12.80 8.70 -34.23
CA GLN A 654 -13.18 9.35 -35.48
C GLN A 654 -14.42 8.72 -36.10
N ILE A 655 -14.49 7.38 -36.12
CA ILE A 655 -15.65 6.64 -36.63
C ILE A 655 -16.90 6.94 -35.80
N ASP A 656 -16.81 6.81 -34.47
CA ASP A 656 -17.92 7.07 -33.55
C ASP A 656 -18.42 8.52 -33.65
N ARG A 657 -17.49 9.50 -33.78
CA ARG A 657 -17.87 10.91 -34.00
C ARG A 657 -18.53 11.14 -35.35
N LYS A 658 -18.06 10.50 -36.42
CA LYS A 658 -18.70 10.59 -37.74
C LYS A 658 -20.13 10.06 -37.69
N GLU A 659 -20.36 9.00 -36.91
CA GLU A 659 -21.66 8.33 -36.82
C GLU A 659 -22.63 8.95 -35.80
N ARG A 660 -22.14 9.64 -34.76
CA ARG A 660 -22.95 10.11 -33.62
C ARG A 660 -22.82 11.61 -33.34
N GLY A 661 -21.89 12.32 -33.98
CA GLY A 661 -21.64 13.73 -33.70
C GLY A 661 -21.27 13.97 -32.24
N ASP A 662 -22.01 14.86 -31.57
CA ASP A 662 -21.79 15.25 -30.17
C ASP A 662 -22.16 14.16 -29.15
N GLU A 663 -22.89 13.12 -29.57
CA GLU A 663 -23.23 11.95 -28.72
C GLU A 663 -22.14 10.87 -28.71
N SER A 664 -20.97 11.14 -29.28
CA SER A 664 -19.83 10.22 -29.31
C SER A 664 -19.39 9.82 -27.90
N THR A 665 -19.26 8.52 -27.65
CA THR A 665 -18.79 7.97 -26.36
C THR A 665 -17.33 7.54 -26.42
N VAL A 666 -16.71 7.52 -27.59
CA VAL A 666 -15.30 7.16 -27.76
C VAL A 666 -14.42 8.40 -27.76
N HIS A 667 -13.54 8.52 -26.78
CA HIS A 667 -12.63 9.65 -26.66
C HIS A 667 -11.37 9.49 -27.52
N THR A 668 -10.94 10.60 -28.14
CA THR A 668 -9.66 10.70 -28.85
C THR A 668 -8.50 10.81 -27.84
N MET A 669 -7.44 10.05 -28.06
CA MET A 669 -6.16 10.19 -27.37
C MET A 669 -5.46 11.46 -27.86
N LYS A 670 -5.29 12.43 -26.96
CA LYS A 670 -4.60 13.69 -27.28
C LYS A 670 -3.08 13.45 -27.31
N ASP A 671 -2.40 13.98 -28.32
CA ASP A 671 -0.93 13.95 -28.39
C ASP A 671 -0.26 14.97 -27.45
N ASP A 672 -1.05 15.87 -26.86
CA ASP A 672 -0.56 16.87 -25.91
C ASP A 672 0.00 16.19 -24.65
N LYS A 673 1.30 16.36 -24.41
CA LYS A 673 1.92 15.91 -23.16
C LYS A 673 1.28 16.66 -22.01
N PHE A 674 0.58 15.91 -21.14
CA PHE A 674 -0.01 16.47 -19.92
C PHE A 674 1.04 17.25 -19.12
N PRO A 675 0.65 18.32 -18.42
CA PRO A 675 1.54 18.96 -17.49
C PRO A 675 1.95 17.92 -16.43
N VAL A 676 3.26 17.71 -16.28
CA VAL A 676 3.81 16.71 -15.35
C VAL A 676 4.29 17.38 -14.07
N VAL A 677 4.18 16.66 -12.96
CA VAL A 677 4.67 17.12 -11.66
C VAL A 677 6.16 17.54 -11.73
N SER A 678 6.54 18.56 -10.96
CA SER A 678 7.96 18.92 -10.83
C SER A 678 8.74 17.82 -10.10
N ARG A 679 9.78 17.30 -10.75
CA ARG A 679 10.72 16.31 -10.18
C ARG A 679 11.32 16.74 -8.83
N LYS A 680 11.68 18.02 -8.67
CA LYS A 680 12.24 18.55 -7.41
C LYS A 680 11.22 18.45 -6.27
N LYS A 681 9.93 18.74 -6.54
CA LYS A 681 8.86 18.62 -5.54
C LYS A 681 8.61 17.17 -5.13
N VAL A 682 8.66 16.23 -6.08
CA VAL A 682 8.46 14.80 -5.81
C VAL A 682 9.58 14.24 -4.94
N ILE A 683 10.84 14.57 -5.24
CA ILE A 683 12.00 14.09 -4.47
C ILE A 683 12.04 14.71 -3.07
N ALA A 684 11.62 15.97 -2.91
CA ALA A 684 11.54 16.60 -1.59
C ALA A 684 10.50 15.94 -0.66
N ARG A 685 9.48 15.26 -1.19
CA ARG A 685 8.52 14.47 -0.40
C ARG A 685 9.12 13.18 0.20
N GLN A 686 10.35 12.81 -0.15
CA GLN A 686 10.91 11.47 0.04
C GLN A 686 12.02 11.30 1.11
N GLN A 687 12.18 12.17 2.12
CA GLN A 687 13.17 11.89 3.19
C GLN A 687 12.64 12.00 4.63
N PRO A 688 13.01 11.08 5.56
CA PRO A 688 13.51 9.71 5.36
C PRO A 688 12.84 8.66 6.26
N SER A 689 12.47 7.51 5.70
CA SER A 689 12.45 6.23 6.42
C SER A 689 13.43 5.29 5.73
N VAL A 690 14.60 5.11 6.35
CA VAL A 690 15.61 4.05 6.14
C VAL A 690 15.72 3.54 4.70
N LEU A 691 16.62 4.16 3.93
CA LEU A 691 17.18 3.53 2.74
C LEU A 691 18.05 2.36 3.21
N THR A 692 17.53 1.13 3.14
CA THR A 692 18.37 -0.05 3.12
C THR A 692 19.10 -0.12 1.78
N GLU A 693 20.40 -0.43 1.84
CA GLU A 693 21.32 -0.43 0.71
C GLU A 693 20.82 -1.30 -0.44
N ALA A 694 20.97 -0.74 -1.65
CA ALA A 694 20.55 -1.32 -2.90
C ALA A 694 21.28 -2.64 -3.20
N LEU A 695 20.51 -3.66 -3.58
CA LEU A 695 20.98 -4.81 -4.34
C LEU A 695 21.49 -4.36 -5.72
N THR A 696 22.80 -4.15 -5.81
CA THR A 696 23.52 -4.10 -7.09
C THR A 696 23.87 -5.52 -7.54
N SER A 697 22.99 -6.18 -8.28
CA SER A 697 23.44 -7.17 -9.27
C SER A 697 22.32 -7.52 -10.25
N SER A 698 22.67 -7.51 -11.54
CA SER A 698 21.94 -8.17 -12.61
C SER A 698 21.98 -9.68 -12.40
N LYS A 699 21.11 -10.23 -11.55
CA LYS A 699 20.92 -11.67 -11.41
C LYS A 699 19.67 -12.11 -12.17
N LYS A 700 19.82 -13.15 -13.00
CA LYS A 700 18.68 -13.97 -13.47
C LYS A 700 18.04 -14.62 -12.23
N ILE A 701 16.76 -14.33 -11.99
CA ILE A 701 15.96 -14.79 -10.85
C ILE A 701 15.24 -16.10 -11.22
N ASP A 702 15.12 -17.03 -10.28
CA ASP A 702 14.37 -18.29 -10.40
C ASP A 702 12.87 -18.11 -10.03
N TYR A 703 11.98 -18.83 -10.72
CA TYR A 703 10.78 -18.22 -11.31
C TYR A 703 9.43 -18.33 -10.54
N ALA A 704 9.37 -18.83 -9.29
CA ALA A 704 8.08 -19.11 -8.64
C ALA A 704 7.76 -18.32 -7.35
N SER A 705 8.70 -18.17 -6.40
CA SER A 705 8.47 -17.45 -5.13
C SER A 705 9.29 -16.16 -5.01
N GLU A 706 10.53 -16.16 -5.50
CA GLU A 706 11.42 -14.99 -5.48
C GLU A 706 10.90 -13.84 -6.37
N VAL A 707 10.24 -14.19 -7.48
CA VAL A 707 9.66 -13.20 -8.40
C VAL A 707 8.53 -12.41 -7.73
N ALA A 708 7.65 -13.06 -6.96
CA ALA A 708 6.54 -12.37 -6.30
C ALA A 708 7.05 -11.39 -5.22
N SER A 709 8.03 -11.81 -4.40
CA SER A 709 8.66 -10.93 -3.41
C SER A 709 9.34 -9.73 -4.09
N TRP A 710 10.12 -9.98 -5.13
CA TRP A 710 10.82 -8.92 -5.87
C TRP A 710 9.85 -7.95 -6.55
N ILE A 711 8.76 -8.44 -7.15
CA ILE A 711 7.74 -7.58 -7.77
C ILE A 711 7.05 -6.69 -6.73
N LEU A 712 6.77 -7.21 -5.53
CA LEU A 712 6.19 -6.41 -4.45
C LEU A 712 7.17 -5.34 -3.97
N GLU A 713 8.44 -5.69 -3.76
CA GLU A 713 9.50 -4.72 -3.43
C GLU A 713 9.66 -3.65 -4.52
N GLU A 714 9.63 -4.07 -5.78
CA GLU A 714 9.74 -3.18 -6.93
C GLU A 714 8.55 -2.23 -7.05
N ALA A 715 7.33 -2.74 -6.84
CA ALA A 715 6.13 -1.93 -6.83
C ALA A 715 6.16 -0.89 -5.68
N ASN A 716 6.70 -1.26 -4.52
CA ASN A 716 6.87 -0.38 -3.37
C ASN A 716 7.93 0.73 -3.60
N ARG A 717 8.83 0.59 -4.58
CA ARG A 717 9.76 1.67 -4.97
C ARG A 717 9.09 2.82 -5.73
N CYS A 718 7.87 2.63 -6.25
CA CYS A 718 7.18 3.65 -7.04
C CYS A 718 6.92 4.94 -6.24
N LEU A 719 7.31 6.09 -6.80
CA LEU A 719 7.22 7.41 -6.15
C LEU A 719 5.81 8.02 -6.13
N ARG A 720 4.84 7.43 -6.86
CA ARG A 720 3.44 7.90 -6.92
C ARG A 720 3.36 9.42 -7.17
N CYS A 721 4.06 9.84 -8.21
CA CYS A 721 4.44 11.22 -8.42
C CYS A 721 3.34 12.13 -9.00
N GLY A 722 2.21 11.61 -9.48
CA GLY A 722 1.17 12.46 -10.10
C GLY A 722 -0.23 11.87 -9.91
N CYS A 723 -1.27 12.64 -10.23
CA CYS A 723 -2.63 12.14 -10.21
C CYS A 723 -3.14 11.91 -11.63
N GLY A 724 -3.61 12.93 -12.36
CA GLY A 724 -4.10 12.81 -13.74
C GLY A 724 -4.95 11.57 -14.01
N GLU A 725 -6.00 11.32 -13.20
CA GLU A 725 -6.82 10.08 -12.98
C GLU A 725 -6.38 9.13 -11.84
N GLY A 726 -5.11 9.20 -11.43
CA GLY A 726 -4.58 8.60 -10.21
C GLY A 726 -4.76 7.09 -10.10
N CYS A 727 -4.85 6.60 -8.86
CA CYS A 727 -5.25 5.23 -8.52
C CYS A 727 -6.75 5.10 -8.22
N GLN A 728 -7.51 6.21 -8.35
CA GLN A 728 -8.92 6.34 -7.96
C GLN A 728 -9.24 5.98 -6.50
N LEU A 729 -8.23 5.83 -5.62
CA LEU A 729 -8.44 5.47 -4.21
C LEU A 729 -9.39 6.44 -3.51
N CYS A 730 -9.26 7.75 -3.77
CA CYS A 730 -10.16 8.76 -3.23
C CYS A 730 -11.63 8.52 -3.59
N LYS A 731 -11.92 8.12 -4.84
CA LYS A 731 -13.26 7.73 -5.30
C LYS A 731 -13.73 6.44 -4.62
N THR A 732 -12.86 5.43 -4.51
CA THR A 732 -13.21 4.14 -3.90
C THR A 732 -13.49 4.22 -2.41
N ILE A 733 -12.79 5.08 -1.66
CA ILE A 733 -12.94 5.20 -0.20
C ILE A 733 -13.96 6.26 0.22
N CYS A 734 -14.37 7.15 -0.70
CA CYS A 734 -15.34 8.18 -0.37
C CYS A 734 -16.74 7.56 -0.31
N THR A 735 -17.29 7.49 0.89
CA THR A 735 -18.64 7.00 1.17
C THR A 735 -19.73 7.88 0.56
N ASP A 736 -19.43 9.16 0.38
CA ASP A 736 -20.34 10.17 -0.16
C ASP A 736 -20.15 10.40 -1.67
N PHE A 737 -19.28 9.61 -2.31
CA PHE A 737 -19.00 9.65 -3.76
C PHE A 737 -18.65 11.06 -4.29
N ALA A 738 -18.06 11.90 -3.44
CA ALA A 738 -17.71 13.27 -3.79
C ALA A 738 -16.66 13.38 -4.92
N PRO A 739 -15.61 12.53 -5.00
CA PRO A 739 -14.69 12.55 -6.13
C PRO A 739 -15.33 11.99 -7.42
N GLN A 740 -15.40 12.81 -8.46
CA GLN A 740 -15.97 12.47 -9.76
C GLN A 740 -14.94 12.65 -10.88
N ILE A 741 -14.96 11.75 -11.84
CA ILE A 741 -14.17 11.86 -13.07
C ILE A 741 -15.07 12.53 -14.10
N VAL A 742 -14.77 13.78 -14.46
CA VAL A 742 -15.64 14.60 -15.34
C VAL A 742 -15.13 14.64 -16.79
N ALA A 743 -13.88 14.22 -17.02
CA ALA A 743 -13.27 14.02 -18.33
C ALA A 743 -12.23 12.88 -18.22
N SER A 744 -11.63 12.45 -19.34
CA SER A 744 -10.60 11.39 -19.38
C SER A 744 -9.35 11.64 -18.50
N ASP A 745 -9.21 12.85 -17.99
CA ASP A 745 -8.01 13.40 -17.35
C ASP A 745 -8.30 14.42 -16.24
N GLU A 746 -9.56 14.57 -15.83
CA GLU A 746 -9.95 15.53 -14.79
C GLU A 746 -10.81 14.88 -13.69
N LEU A 747 -10.19 14.72 -12.51
CA LEU A 747 -10.87 14.43 -11.26
C LEU A 747 -11.31 15.75 -10.61
N GLN A 748 -12.57 15.82 -10.20
CA GLN A 748 -13.14 16.93 -9.46
C GLN A 748 -13.74 16.43 -8.15
N ILE A 749 -13.77 17.30 -7.13
CA ILE A 749 -14.52 17.04 -5.91
C ILE A 749 -15.84 17.78 -6.02
N ASN A 750 -16.95 17.04 -5.97
CA ASN A 750 -18.27 17.63 -5.75
C ASN A 750 -18.31 18.15 -4.31
N VAL A 751 -18.24 19.48 -4.17
CA VAL A 751 -18.21 20.17 -2.88
C VAL A 751 -19.50 19.98 -2.09
N ASP A 752 -20.65 19.90 -2.77
CA ASP A 752 -21.95 19.73 -2.13
C ASP A 752 -22.12 18.33 -1.53
N ALA A 753 -21.42 17.34 -2.09
CA ALA A 753 -21.39 15.97 -1.57
C ALA A 753 -20.27 15.74 -0.54
N CYS A 754 -19.29 16.63 -0.43
CA CYS A 754 -18.11 16.40 0.39
C CYS A 754 -18.38 16.72 1.87
N VAL A 755 -18.40 15.70 2.73
CA VAL A 755 -18.57 15.87 4.19
C VAL A 755 -17.27 16.20 4.94
N ALA A 756 -16.22 16.61 4.23
CA ALA A 756 -14.92 17.02 4.77
C ALA A 756 -14.24 16.01 5.75
N CYS A 757 -14.55 14.71 5.70
CA CYS A 757 -14.02 13.73 6.67
C CYS A 757 -12.49 13.50 6.62
N GLY A 758 -11.80 14.03 5.62
CA GLY A 758 -10.35 13.93 5.49
C GLY A 758 -9.80 12.55 5.10
N MET A 759 -10.64 11.53 4.94
CA MET A 759 -10.16 10.18 4.60
C MET A 759 -9.41 10.14 3.28
N CYS A 760 -9.92 10.81 2.25
CA CYS A 760 -9.23 10.87 0.95
C CYS A 760 -7.91 11.64 1.03
N TYR A 761 -7.83 12.69 1.86
CA TYR A 761 -6.60 13.44 2.16
C TYR A 761 -5.55 12.54 2.81
N LEU A 762 -5.89 11.89 3.92
CA LEU A 762 -4.98 11.01 4.67
C LEU A 762 -4.53 9.79 3.88
N ARG A 763 -5.38 9.30 2.97
CA ARG A 763 -5.12 8.13 2.14
C ARG A 763 -4.48 8.49 0.80
N CYS A 764 -4.33 9.78 0.45
CA CYS A 764 -3.84 10.20 -0.85
C CYS A 764 -2.36 9.81 -1.02
N PRO A 765 -2.02 8.80 -1.83
CA PRO A 765 -0.62 8.41 -2.02
C PRO A 765 0.20 9.49 -2.73
N ASN A 766 -0.47 10.42 -3.40
CA ASN A 766 0.13 11.48 -4.21
C ASN A 766 0.28 12.79 -3.42
N GLN A 767 -0.33 12.91 -2.23
CA GLN A 767 -0.39 14.13 -1.42
C GLN A 767 -0.80 15.37 -2.26
N ILE A 768 -1.90 15.25 -3.01
CA ILE A 768 -2.43 16.33 -3.86
C ILE A 768 -3.84 16.77 -3.46
N ILE A 769 -4.42 16.12 -2.46
CA ILE A 769 -5.67 16.56 -1.85
C ILE A 769 -5.27 17.45 -0.68
N ASP A 770 -5.95 18.58 -0.53
CA ASP A 770 -5.94 19.43 0.66
C ASP A 770 -7.35 19.47 1.25
N MET A 771 -7.47 19.91 2.50
CA MET A 771 -8.76 20.17 3.16
C MET A 771 -8.97 21.68 3.24
N ILE A 772 -10.02 22.18 2.60
CA ILE A 772 -10.36 23.61 2.59
C ILE A 772 -11.47 23.83 3.60
N CYS A 773 -11.19 24.67 4.60
CA CYS A 773 -12.19 25.24 5.51
C CYS A 773 -12.93 26.36 4.76
N VAL A 774 -14.26 26.36 4.82
CA VAL A 774 -15.10 27.41 4.22
C VAL A 774 -15.60 28.45 5.24
N ASP A 775 -15.41 28.17 6.53
CA ASP A 775 -15.74 29.07 7.64
C ASP A 775 -14.79 30.26 7.79
#